data_AF-V9KHT8-F1
#
_entry.id   AF-V9KHT8-F1
#
_cell.length_a   1.000
_cell.length_b   1.000
_cell.length_c   1.000
_cell.angle_alpha   90.00
_cell.angle_beta   90.00
_cell.angle_gamma   90.00
#
_symmetry.space_group_name_H-M   'P 1'
#
loop_
_entity.id
_entity.type
_entity.pdbx_description
1 polymer ?
#
loop_
_entity_poly.entity_id
_entity_poly.type
_entity_poly.pdbx_seq_one_letter_code
_entity_poly.pdbx_strand_id
1 'polypeptide(L)'
;SLLDVCKKVPAITLTANIIWFPDHFLLNKLAPAAKVVEKKNLQAIKIQREMFLQQKAQTLSKDVQSYYLFVSSWMMKMESILSKKQSMDKFAEDLSNRCGIFIQGILYANSLSNIIRTTMNLYMSMQKPMTKTSVKALCRLVELLKAIEHTVHRRTMVIADSVCHIAQYLQHQALNSIATAKKRVISDKKYSEQRLDVLSALVLAENALNGPSTKERRLVIALALSVGTQMKTFRDEELLPLQVVLKKLDLVTELRERVRVLCDCSFLYWHRTIFPIYLDDVYDNAVDAARVHYMFSALRDCVPPMKHARHLESTQLLLECFDKEIMDVLNEHLLDKLCKEIEKDLRLSVHTHLKLDDRNPFKVGIKDLTHFFSIKPIRFFNRFIDAKAYVTHYLDKTFYNLTTVALHDWATYSEMRNLATQRYSLMMTEAHLPSQTLEQGLDVLEIMRNIHVFVSRYLYNLNNQIFIERTSNNKHLNTINIRHVANSIRTHGTGIMNTTVNFTYQFLRKKFYIFSQFMYDEHIKSRLIKDIRFFKETKDQNDQKYPFDRADKFNRGIRKLGLTPEGQSYLDQFRQLISQIGNAMGYVRMIRSGGLHCCSNAIRFVPDLEDIVNFEELVKEEGLSEETQIAARQLDSVLSDLTRNSAEGTEYFKMLVEVFSPEFRSPKNMHLRNFYIIVPPLTLNFVEHSISCKEKLNKKNKVGAAFTDDGFAMGVAYILKLLDQYQEFDSLHWFQSVREKYMTEKNAVVKQQNVQSTNQDEKLMQTMNLTQKRLDIYLQEFELLYFSLSSARIFFRGDKTAAEENQEQKDREDETT
;
A
#
# COMPACT_ATOMS: atom_id res chain seq x y z
N SER A 1 61.20 11.46 33.67
CA SER A 1 60.77 12.53 34.59
C SER A 1 59.25 12.68 34.56
N LEU A 2 58.63 13.38 35.53
CA LEU A 2 57.18 13.70 35.52
C LEU A 2 56.76 14.48 34.27
N LEU A 3 57.64 15.35 33.74
CA LEU A 3 57.39 16.11 32.52
C LEU A 3 57.36 15.22 31.27
N ASP A 4 58.15 14.15 31.23
CA ASP A 4 58.11 13.18 30.12
C ASP A 4 56.80 12.39 30.11
N VAL A 5 56.22 12.14 31.29
CA VAL A 5 54.89 11.51 31.41
C VAL A 5 53.81 12.49 30.92
N CYS A 6 53.94 13.78 31.22
CA CYS A 6 53.02 14.82 30.72
C CYS A 6 53.08 14.98 29.18
N LYS A 7 54.22 14.70 28.55
CA LYS A 7 54.34 14.65 27.08
C LYS A 7 53.63 13.43 26.48
N LYS A 8 53.59 12.30 27.20
CA LYS A 8 52.93 11.06 26.74
C LYS A 8 51.43 11.04 27.01
N VAL A 9 50.97 11.70 28.07
CA VAL A 9 49.55 11.75 28.46
C VAL A 9 49.05 13.19 28.33
N PRO A 10 48.38 13.54 27.21
CA PRO A 10 48.05 14.92 26.90
C PRO A 10 46.99 15.53 27.82
N ALA A 11 46.05 14.70 28.31
CA ALA A 11 44.94 15.08 29.17
C ALA A 11 44.38 13.84 29.88
N ILE A 12 43.84 14.04 31.08
CA ILE A 12 43.11 13.01 31.85
C ILE A 12 41.70 13.50 32.08
N THR A 13 40.71 12.66 31.79
CA THR A 13 39.30 12.99 32.04
C THR A 13 38.95 12.66 33.48
N LEU A 14 38.52 13.67 34.25
CA LEU A 14 38.16 13.49 35.66
C LEU A 14 36.72 12.97 35.77
N THR A 15 35.77 13.79 35.34
CA THR A 15 34.34 13.48 35.35
C THR A 15 33.66 14.18 34.18
N ALA A 16 32.79 13.47 33.46
CA ALA A 16 32.03 13.99 32.33
C ALA A 16 32.88 14.77 31.30
N ASN A 17 32.73 16.09 31.23
CA ASN A 17 33.47 17.00 30.33
C ASN A 17 34.71 17.64 30.98
N ILE A 18 34.93 17.44 32.29
CA ILE A 18 36.02 18.08 33.03
C ILE A 18 37.33 17.34 32.75
N ILE A 19 38.26 18.06 32.13
CA ILE A 19 39.61 17.59 31.85
C ILE A 19 40.58 18.16 32.87
N TRP A 20 41.45 17.28 33.37
CA TRP A 20 42.63 17.65 34.10
C TRP A 20 43.85 17.66 33.20
N PHE A 21 44.57 18.78 33.27
CA PHE A 21 45.81 19.01 32.56
C PHE A 21 46.98 18.92 33.57
N PRO A 22 47.82 17.87 33.49
CA PRO A 22 48.91 17.66 34.44
C PRO A 22 49.92 18.83 34.49
N ASP A 23 50.20 19.46 33.36
CA ASP A 23 51.07 20.65 33.27
C ASP A 23 50.48 21.85 34.01
N HIS A 24 49.18 22.14 33.86
CA HIS A 24 48.51 23.24 34.56
C HIS A 24 48.55 23.01 36.08
N PHE A 25 48.40 21.77 36.53
CA PHE A 25 48.49 21.42 37.95
C PHE A 25 49.90 21.59 38.50
N LEU A 26 50.91 21.06 37.80
CA LEU A 26 52.32 21.19 38.20
C LEU A 26 52.73 22.66 38.25
N LEU A 27 52.28 23.49 37.31
CA LEU A 27 52.54 24.94 37.31
C LEU A 27 51.91 25.67 38.49
N ASN A 28 50.66 25.34 38.82
CA ASN A 28 49.90 26.05 39.84
C ASN A 28 50.24 25.63 41.27
N LYS A 29 50.65 24.36 41.50
CA LYS A 29 50.86 23.80 42.85
C LYS A 29 52.33 23.60 43.22
N LEU A 30 53.25 23.52 42.26
CA LEU A 30 54.69 23.44 42.51
C LEU A 30 55.38 24.74 42.06
N ALA A 31 55.11 25.84 42.75
CA ALA A 31 55.68 27.17 42.46
C ALA A 31 57.23 27.22 42.36
N PRO A 32 58.02 26.41 43.11
CA PRO A 32 59.48 26.34 42.92
C PRO A 32 59.90 25.59 41.65
N ALA A 33 59.14 24.56 41.22
CA ALA A 33 59.42 23.80 40.01
C ALA A 33 59.05 24.59 38.74
N ALA A 34 58.04 25.46 38.81
CA ALA A 34 57.66 26.35 37.72
C ALA A 34 58.77 27.34 37.31
N LYS A 35 59.70 27.69 38.22
CA LYS A 35 60.89 28.50 37.90
C LYS A 35 61.97 27.75 37.12
N VAL A 36 62.01 26.41 37.24
CA VAL A 36 62.97 25.52 36.55
C VAL A 36 62.43 25.04 35.20
N VAL A 37 61.11 25.05 35.01
CA VAL A 37 60.47 24.69 33.73
C VAL A 37 60.53 25.89 32.77
N GLU A 38 61.43 25.83 31.78
CA GLU A 38 61.52 26.83 30.72
C GLU A 38 60.17 27.05 30.00
N LYS A 39 59.80 28.31 29.73
CA LYS A 39 58.58 28.68 28.97
C LYS A 39 58.46 27.94 27.62
N LYS A 40 59.58 27.57 27.00
CA LYS A 40 59.65 26.75 25.77
C LYS A 40 59.06 25.35 25.96
N ASN A 41 59.27 24.70 27.11
CA ASN A 41 58.72 23.37 27.38
C ASN A 41 57.19 23.39 27.55
N LEU A 42 56.62 24.47 28.07
CA LEU A 42 55.17 24.64 28.19
C LEU A 42 54.50 24.89 26.84
N GLN A 43 55.13 25.68 25.97
CA GLN A 43 54.68 25.85 24.58
C GLN A 43 54.80 24.55 23.79
N ALA A 44 55.89 23.78 23.98
CA ALA A 44 56.06 22.48 23.36
C ALA A 44 54.97 21.47 23.78
N ILE A 45 54.54 21.48 25.05
CA ILE A 45 53.44 20.62 25.53
C ILE A 45 52.11 21.01 24.86
N LYS A 46 51.81 22.30 24.70
CA LYS A 46 50.60 22.76 23.99
C LYS A 46 50.63 22.37 22.50
N ILE A 47 51.77 22.55 21.83
CA ILE A 47 51.95 22.14 20.43
C ILE A 47 51.83 20.62 20.30
N GLN A 48 52.41 19.85 21.22
CA GLN A 48 52.28 18.40 21.22
C GLN A 48 50.84 17.93 21.44
N ARG A 49 50.01 18.64 22.23
CA ARG A 49 48.57 18.32 22.32
C ARG A 49 47.84 18.55 21.01
N GLU A 50 48.15 19.65 20.32
CA GLU A 50 47.57 19.94 19.02
C GLU A 50 47.99 18.90 17.97
N MET A 51 49.28 18.55 17.94
CA MET A 51 49.80 17.49 17.08
C MET A 51 49.18 16.14 17.43
N PHE A 52 48.99 15.83 18.72
CA PHE A 52 48.34 14.61 19.16
C PHE A 52 46.90 14.52 18.66
N LEU A 53 46.13 15.61 18.76
CA LEU A 53 44.75 15.67 18.27
C LEU A 53 44.70 15.51 16.73
N GLN A 54 45.61 16.16 16.00
CA GLN A 54 45.71 16.02 14.54
C GLN A 54 46.09 14.61 14.12
N GLN A 55 47.09 14.01 14.77
CA GLN A 55 47.48 12.62 14.52
C GLN A 55 46.33 11.67 14.86
N LYS A 56 45.66 11.86 15.99
CA LYS A 56 44.53 11.02 16.38
C LYS A 56 43.35 11.14 15.43
N ALA A 57 43.06 12.32 14.90
CA ALA A 57 42.04 12.51 13.88
C ALA A 57 42.32 11.67 12.62
N GLN A 58 43.59 11.55 12.22
CA GLN A 58 44.03 10.78 11.06
C GLN A 58 44.07 9.26 11.33
N THR A 59 44.45 8.84 12.54
CA THR A 59 44.52 7.40 12.88
C THR A 59 43.17 6.82 13.27
N LEU A 60 42.18 7.64 13.62
CA LEU A 60 40.92 7.19 14.19
C LEU A 60 40.21 6.13 13.34
N SER A 61 40.18 6.30 12.02
CA SER A 61 39.55 5.32 11.12
C SER A 61 40.28 3.97 11.11
N LYS A 62 41.62 3.98 11.23
CA LYS A 62 42.43 2.75 11.35
C LYS A 62 42.23 2.10 12.73
N ASP A 63 42.13 2.92 13.77
CA ASP A 63 41.84 2.46 15.13
C ASP A 63 40.47 1.74 15.16
N VAL A 64 39.44 2.32 14.53
CA VAL A 64 38.11 1.70 14.39
C VAL A 64 38.19 0.33 13.72
N GLN A 65 38.86 0.22 12.57
CA GLN A 65 39.00 -1.05 11.85
C GLN A 65 39.71 -2.12 12.70
N SER A 66 40.78 -1.72 13.38
CA SER A 66 41.57 -2.62 14.24
C SER A 66 40.74 -3.11 15.43
N TYR A 67 40.10 -2.19 16.15
CA TYR A 67 39.24 -2.56 17.29
C TYR A 67 37.99 -3.32 16.85
N TYR A 68 37.43 -3.04 15.66
CA TYR A 68 36.33 -3.83 15.11
C TYR A 68 36.73 -5.31 14.96
N LEU A 69 37.90 -5.58 14.38
CA LEU A 69 38.43 -6.95 14.26
C LEU A 69 38.73 -7.58 15.63
N PHE A 70 39.36 -6.84 16.54
CA PHE A 70 39.69 -7.34 17.88
C PHE A 70 38.45 -7.67 18.70
N VAL A 71 37.46 -6.78 18.72
CA VAL A 71 36.21 -6.97 19.46
C VAL A 71 35.37 -8.07 18.82
N SER A 72 35.25 -8.12 17.49
CA SER A 72 34.51 -9.20 16.81
C SER A 72 35.15 -10.56 17.06
N SER A 73 36.49 -10.66 16.95
CA SER A 73 37.23 -11.89 17.29
C SER A 73 37.03 -12.29 18.75
N TRP A 74 37.06 -11.32 19.67
CA TRP A 74 36.82 -11.56 21.09
C TRP A 74 35.38 -12.02 21.37
N MET A 75 34.37 -11.41 20.74
CA MET A 75 32.97 -11.83 20.84
C MET A 75 32.80 -13.29 20.38
N MET A 76 33.39 -13.65 19.24
CA MET A 76 33.36 -15.04 18.75
C MET A 76 34.06 -16.03 19.69
N LYS A 77 35.21 -15.65 20.27
CA LYS A 77 35.90 -16.46 21.27
C LYS A 77 35.06 -16.62 22.53
N MET A 78 34.42 -15.54 22.98
CA MET A 78 33.51 -15.55 24.11
C MET A 78 32.32 -16.48 23.86
N GLU A 79 31.74 -16.47 22.65
CA GLU A 79 30.67 -17.38 22.27
C GLU A 79 31.13 -18.85 22.15
N SER A 80 32.32 -19.09 21.61
CA SER A 80 32.87 -20.45 21.41
C SER A 80 33.23 -21.14 22.72
N ILE A 81 33.75 -20.42 23.72
CA ILE A 81 34.05 -20.98 25.05
C ILE A 81 32.79 -21.53 25.73
N LEU A 82 31.65 -20.93 25.41
CA LEU A 82 30.38 -21.24 26.06
C LEU A 82 29.66 -22.42 25.41
N SER A 83 30.06 -22.84 24.20
CA SER A 83 29.46 -23.99 23.49
C SER A 83 30.22 -25.31 23.70
N LYS A 84 31.46 -25.27 24.20
CA LYS A 84 32.25 -26.48 24.46
C LYS A 84 31.79 -27.17 25.75
N LYS A 85 31.40 -28.45 25.65
CA LYS A 85 31.23 -29.34 26.81
C LYS A 85 32.57 -29.41 27.56
N GLN A 86 32.53 -29.18 28.88
CA GLN A 86 33.71 -29.27 29.74
C GLN A 86 34.29 -30.69 29.66
N SER A 87 35.51 -30.81 29.14
CA SER A 87 36.30 -32.05 29.24
C SER A 87 37.08 -32.03 30.56
N MET A 88 36.89 -33.06 31.40
CA MET A 88 37.54 -33.17 32.72
C MET A 88 39.07 -33.12 32.65
N ASP A 89 39.68 -33.62 31.57
CA ASP A 89 41.15 -33.73 31.44
C ASP A 89 41.89 -32.41 31.19
N LYS A 90 41.19 -31.31 30.85
CA LYS A 90 41.79 -29.99 30.55
C LYS A 90 41.22 -28.82 31.35
N PHE A 91 40.65 -29.09 32.52
CA PHE A 91 39.92 -28.10 33.32
C PHE A 91 40.76 -26.87 33.71
N ALA A 92 42.02 -27.05 34.13
CA ALA A 92 42.90 -25.95 34.53
C ALA A 92 43.32 -25.05 33.35
N GLU A 93 43.56 -25.64 32.17
CA GLU A 93 43.91 -24.91 30.95
C GLU A 93 42.71 -24.12 30.43
N ASP A 94 41.51 -24.70 30.48
CA ASP A 94 40.25 -24.03 30.12
C ASP A 94 39.99 -22.83 31.05
N LEU A 95 40.13 -22.98 32.37
CA LEU A 95 39.98 -21.86 33.32
C LEU A 95 40.99 -20.73 33.08
N SER A 96 42.24 -21.06 32.77
CA SER A 96 43.27 -20.06 32.43
C SER A 96 42.92 -19.31 31.15
N ASN A 97 42.44 -20.02 30.12
CA ASN A 97 42.02 -19.42 28.85
C ASN A 97 40.78 -18.52 29.03
N ARG A 98 39.79 -18.96 29.81
CA ARG A 98 38.61 -18.16 30.18
C ARG A 98 39.00 -16.88 30.91
N CYS A 99 39.89 -16.99 31.89
CA CYS A 99 40.43 -15.85 32.63
C CYS A 99 41.12 -14.86 31.70
N GLY A 100 41.94 -15.35 30.76
CA GLY A 100 42.60 -14.52 29.74
C GLY A 100 41.61 -13.73 28.89
N ILE A 101 40.52 -14.36 28.44
CA ILE A 101 39.51 -13.72 27.60
C ILE A 101 38.68 -12.69 28.36
N PHE A 102 38.35 -12.94 29.63
CA PHE A 102 37.67 -11.94 30.46
C PHE A 102 38.53 -10.69 30.66
N ILE A 103 39.82 -10.88 30.95
CA ILE A 103 40.78 -9.77 31.11
C ILE A 103 40.95 -9.03 29.78
N GLN A 104 41.05 -9.76 28.66
CA GLN A 104 41.15 -9.15 27.33
C GLN A 104 39.95 -8.25 27.03
N GLY A 105 38.73 -8.66 27.39
CA GLY A 105 37.53 -7.85 27.26
C GLY A 105 37.58 -6.56 28.09
N ILE A 106 38.05 -6.63 29.34
CA ILE A 106 38.28 -5.46 30.19
C ILE A 106 39.32 -4.51 29.56
N LEU A 107 40.43 -5.04 29.05
CA LEU A 107 41.49 -4.24 28.44
C LEU A 107 41.01 -3.52 27.17
N TYR A 108 40.21 -4.19 26.34
CA TYR A 108 39.59 -3.57 25.16
C TYR A 108 38.59 -2.49 25.55
N ALA A 109 37.72 -2.74 26.52
CA ALA A 109 36.79 -1.74 27.03
C ALA A 109 37.52 -0.51 27.58
N ASN A 110 38.58 -0.71 28.38
CA ASN A 110 39.39 0.38 28.91
C ASN A 110 40.08 1.20 27.82
N SER A 111 40.71 0.55 26.84
CA SER A 111 41.36 1.24 25.73
C SER A 111 40.37 2.03 24.89
N LEU A 112 39.22 1.45 24.54
CA LEU A 112 38.14 2.14 23.81
C LEU A 112 37.60 3.34 24.58
N SER A 113 37.23 3.14 25.85
CA SER A 113 36.68 4.20 26.71
C SER A 113 37.66 5.37 26.85
N ASN A 114 38.95 5.07 27.04
CA ASN A 114 39.99 6.10 27.10
C ASN A 114 40.13 6.86 25.78
N ILE A 115 40.17 6.17 24.63
CA ILE A 115 40.27 6.83 23.31
C ILE A 115 39.08 7.78 23.10
N ILE A 116 37.86 7.30 23.36
CA ILE A 116 36.62 8.07 23.15
C ILE A 116 36.60 9.28 24.07
N ARG A 117 36.73 9.08 25.40
CA ARG A 117 36.66 10.15 26.40
C ARG A 117 37.75 11.19 26.20
N THR A 118 39.00 10.76 26.00
CA THR A 118 40.11 11.71 25.81
C THR A 118 39.93 12.52 24.55
N THR A 119 39.53 11.90 23.43
CA THR A 119 39.42 12.57 22.14
C THR A 119 38.23 13.54 22.11
N MET A 120 37.03 13.10 22.52
CA MET A 120 35.84 13.97 22.56
C MET A 120 36.03 15.16 23.50
N ASN A 121 36.54 14.93 24.70
CA ASN A 121 36.73 16.02 25.65
C ASN A 121 37.86 16.97 25.22
N LEU A 122 38.94 16.47 24.59
CA LEU A 122 39.99 17.33 24.05
C LEU A 122 39.47 18.27 22.95
N TYR A 123 38.63 17.78 22.04
CA TYR A 123 37.97 18.63 21.03
C TYR A 123 37.15 19.75 21.69
N MET A 124 36.38 19.40 22.73
CA MET A 124 35.57 20.37 23.48
C MET A 124 36.43 21.40 24.24
N SER A 125 37.47 20.95 24.95
CA SER A 125 38.35 21.83 25.72
C SER A 125 39.21 22.74 24.84
N MET A 126 39.58 22.29 23.64
CA MET A 126 40.38 23.08 22.69
C MET A 126 39.50 23.93 21.76
N GLN A 127 38.17 23.80 21.85
CA GLN A 127 37.19 24.49 21.01
C GLN A 127 37.47 24.35 19.50
N LYS A 128 38.00 23.19 19.08
CA LYS A 128 38.26 22.89 17.67
C LYS A 128 37.10 22.10 17.06
N PRO A 129 36.65 22.44 15.84
CA PRO A 129 35.59 21.69 15.19
C PRO A 129 36.05 20.29 14.82
N MET A 130 35.14 19.32 14.97
CA MET A 130 35.35 17.95 14.55
C MET A 130 34.87 17.74 13.11
N THR A 131 35.59 16.96 12.32
CA THR A 131 35.13 16.56 10.98
C THR A 131 34.04 15.50 11.10
N LYS A 132 33.10 15.47 10.12
CA LYS A 132 32.04 14.44 10.07
C LYS A 132 32.61 13.02 10.08
N THR A 133 33.75 12.79 9.43
CA THR A 133 34.43 11.48 9.41
C THR A 133 34.92 11.07 10.78
N SER A 134 35.54 11.98 11.54
CA SER A 134 35.98 11.70 12.91
C SER A 134 34.80 11.46 13.85
N VAL A 135 33.68 12.19 13.70
CA VAL A 135 32.46 11.96 14.49
C VAL A 135 31.89 10.57 14.22
N LYS A 136 31.74 10.18 12.95
CA LYS A 136 31.27 8.85 12.55
C LYS A 136 32.16 7.75 13.14
N ALA A 137 33.47 7.90 13.03
CA ALA A 137 34.43 6.95 13.59
C ALA A 137 34.34 6.84 15.13
N LEU A 138 34.19 7.96 15.85
CA LEU A 138 33.98 7.92 17.30
C LEU A 138 32.66 7.25 17.68
N CYS A 139 31.58 7.49 16.93
CA CYS A 139 30.32 6.80 17.16
C CYS A 139 30.46 5.28 16.98
N ARG A 140 31.24 4.83 15.98
CA ARG A 140 31.58 3.40 15.82
C ARG A 140 32.35 2.85 17.01
N LEU A 141 33.28 3.61 17.61
CA LEU A 141 33.96 3.17 18.82
C LEU A 141 33.00 3.06 20.02
N VAL A 142 32.02 3.95 20.15
CA VAL A 142 30.96 3.88 21.18
C VAL A 142 30.11 2.63 20.98
N GLU A 143 29.71 2.32 19.74
CA GLU A 143 29.00 1.08 19.42
C GLU A 143 29.80 -0.16 19.84
N LEU A 144 31.10 -0.20 19.53
CA LEU A 144 31.98 -1.32 19.93
C LEU A 144 32.11 -1.45 21.45
N LEU A 145 32.21 -0.34 22.17
CA LEU A 145 32.27 -0.34 23.64
C LEU A 145 30.99 -0.95 24.24
N LYS A 146 29.83 -0.61 23.68
CA LYS A 146 28.54 -1.15 24.09
C LYS A 146 28.33 -2.59 23.62
N ALA A 147 28.89 -2.99 22.48
CA ALA A 147 28.88 -4.38 22.04
C ALA A 147 29.60 -5.30 23.05
N ILE A 148 30.72 -4.84 23.64
CA ILE A 148 31.41 -5.56 24.72
C ILE A 148 30.49 -5.75 25.93
N GLU A 149 29.84 -4.67 26.39
CA GLU A 149 28.92 -4.72 27.52
C GLU A 149 27.74 -5.66 27.26
N HIS A 150 27.11 -5.57 26.09
CA HIS A 150 25.99 -6.43 25.70
C HIS A 150 26.40 -7.91 25.61
N THR A 151 27.61 -8.21 25.15
CA THR A 151 28.14 -9.58 25.09
C THR A 151 28.30 -10.17 26.49
N VAL A 152 28.84 -9.39 27.44
CA VAL A 152 28.95 -9.77 28.85
C VAL A 152 27.57 -9.93 29.48
N HIS A 153 26.64 -9.01 29.19
CA HIS A 153 25.27 -9.07 29.71
C HIS A 153 24.52 -10.32 29.23
N ARG A 154 24.56 -10.62 27.92
CA ARG A 154 23.90 -11.80 27.32
C ARG A 154 24.35 -13.11 27.96
N ARG A 155 25.58 -13.16 28.48
CA ARG A 155 26.20 -14.37 29.04
C ARG A 155 26.46 -14.29 30.54
N THR A 156 25.81 -13.35 31.25
CA THR A 156 26.06 -13.09 32.68
C THR A 156 25.94 -14.34 33.55
N MET A 157 24.99 -15.24 33.27
CA MET A 157 24.82 -16.49 34.04
C MET A 157 26.07 -17.39 33.98
N VAL A 158 26.60 -17.62 32.78
CA VAL A 158 27.78 -18.50 32.60
C VAL A 158 29.06 -17.83 33.08
N ILE A 159 29.14 -16.50 32.95
CA ILE A 159 30.25 -15.73 33.50
C ILE A 159 30.24 -15.83 35.03
N ALA A 160 29.09 -15.69 35.69
CA ALA A 160 29.00 -15.78 37.14
C ALA A 160 29.49 -17.13 37.66
N ASP A 161 29.08 -18.23 37.02
CA ASP A 161 29.54 -19.58 37.34
C ASP A 161 31.06 -19.75 37.13
N SER A 162 31.56 -19.31 35.96
CA SER A 162 32.99 -19.40 35.63
C SER A 162 33.87 -18.54 36.56
N VAL A 163 33.40 -17.38 37.02
CA VAL A 163 34.15 -16.47 37.89
C VAL A 163 34.48 -17.16 39.23
N CYS A 164 33.55 -17.94 39.80
CA CYS A 164 33.79 -18.68 41.03
C CYS A 164 34.92 -19.70 40.88
N HIS A 165 34.89 -20.50 39.80
CA HIS A 165 35.93 -21.50 39.53
C HIS A 165 37.28 -20.87 39.19
N ILE A 166 37.30 -19.77 38.43
CA ILE A 166 38.53 -19.04 38.12
C ILE A 166 39.13 -18.43 39.39
N ALA A 167 38.29 -17.87 40.28
CA ALA A 167 38.74 -17.31 41.55
C ALA A 167 39.41 -18.39 42.42
N GLN A 168 38.78 -19.56 42.58
CA GLN A 168 39.38 -20.68 43.31
C GLN A 168 40.70 -21.14 42.72
N TYR A 169 40.79 -21.26 41.39
CA TYR A 169 42.03 -21.64 40.70
C TYR A 169 43.17 -20.63 40.92
N LEU A 170 42.87 -19.33 40.82
CA LEU A 170 43.85 -18.27 41.07
C LEU A 170 44.26 -18.21 42.56
N GLN A 171 43.31 -18.43 43.48
CA GLN A 171 43.60 -18.53 44.91
C GLN A 171 44.54 -19.71 45.21
N HIS A 172 44.31 -20.88 44.60
CA HIS A 172 45.19 -22.04 44.75
C HIS A 172 46.61 -21.75 44.25
N GLN A 173 46.76 -21.09 43.10
CA GLN A 173 48.08 -20.66 42.59
C GLN A 173 48.78 -19.71 43.57
N ALA A 174 48.06 -18.70 44.09
CA ALA A 174 48.62 -17.75 45.06
C ALA A 174 49.02 -18.43 46.38
N LEU A 175 48.21 -19.36 46.87
CA LEU A 175 48.48 -20.14 48.08
C LEU A 175 49.75 -20.99 47.92
N ASN A 176 49.95 -21.64 46.77
CA ASN A 176 51.16 -22.44 46.53
C ASN A 176 52.44 -21.58 46.56
N SER A 177 52.39 -20.37 45.99
CA SER A 177 53.51 -19.42 46.06
C SER A 177 53.80 -18.97 47.50
N ILE A 178 52.76 -18.65 48.28
CA ILE A 178 52.90 -18.23 49.68
C ILE A 178 53.40 -19.40 50.56
N ALA A 179 52.89 -20.61 50.36
CA ALA A 179 53.33 -21.80 51.09
C ALA A 179 54.82 -22.10 50.84
N THR A 180 55.30 -21.87 49.62
CA THR A 180 56.72 -22.05 49.27
C THR A 180 57.61 -21.00 49.95
N ALA A 181 57.14 -19.74 50.04
CA ALA A 181 57.84 -18.69 50.78
C ALA A 181 57.83 -18.96 52.30
N LYS A 182 56.69 -19.39 52.84
CA LYS A 182 56.54 -19.76 54.26
C LYS A 182 57.49 -20.89 54.67
N LYS A 183 57.59 -21.96 53.86
CA LYS A 183 58.56 -23.07 54.10
C LYS A 183 60.01 -22.57 54.17
N ARG A 184 60.38 -21.60 53.34
CA ARG A 184 61.72 -20.98 53.35
C ARG A 184 61.99 -20.20 54.63
N VAL A 185 61.03 -19.38 55.08
CA VAL A 185 61.16 -18.62 56.34
C VAL A 185 61.30 -19.56 57.53
N ILE A 186 60.56 -20.67 57.54
CA ILE A 186 60.62 -21.67 58.63
C ILE A 186 61.93 -22.46 58.62
N SER A 187 62.54 -22.72 57.45
CA SER A 187 63.78 -23.49 57.33
C SER A 187 65.04 -22.76 57.80
N ASP A 188 65.00 -21.43 57.93
CA ASP A 188 66.15 -20.61 58.32
C ASP A 188 66.23 -20.47 59.85
N LYS A 189 67.25 -21.10 60.47
CA LYS A 189 67.39 -21.27 61.93
C LYS A 189 67.72 -19.98 62.72
N LYS A 190 67.89 -18.82 62.08
CA LYS A 190 68.20 -17.55 62.79
C LYS A 190 66.91 -16.85 63.25
N TYR A 191 66.76 -16.68 64.56
CA TYR A 191 65.62 -16.00 65.20
C TYR A 191 65.75 -14.47 65.12
N SER A 192 64.68 -13.76 64.75
CA SER A 192 64.59 -12.29 64.73
C SER A 192 63.11 -11.86 64.83
N GLU A 193 62.80 -10.81 65.59
CA GLU A 193 61.42 -10.27 65.73
C GLU A 193 60.81 -9.90 64.36
N GLN A 194 61.61 -9.27 63.49
CA GLN A 194 61.18 -8.91 62.13
C GLN A 194 60.83 -10.14 61.27
N ARG A 195 61.43 -11.32 61.55
CA ARG A 195 61.08 -12.57 60.86
C ARG A 195 59.77 -13.17 61.37
N LEU A 196 59.48 -12.99 62.65
CA LEU A 196 58.21 -13.40 63.26
C LEU A 196 57.05 -12.56 62.71
N ASP A 197 57.28 -11.26 62.50
CA ASP A 197 56.33 -10.36 61.82
C ASP A 197 56.10 -10.76 60.36
N VAL A 198 57.16 -11.09 59.61
CA VAL A 198 57.03 -11.59 58.22
C VAL A 198 56.28 -12.93 58.18
N LEU A 199 56.57 -13.86 59.10
CA LEU A 199 55.91 -15.15 59.16
C LEU A 199 54.42 -15.01 59.51
N SER A 200 54.09 -14.18 60.50
CA SER A 200 52.71 -13.91 60.90
C SER A 200 51.93 -13.20 59.77
N ALA A 201 52.56 -12.28 59.04
CA ALA A 201 51.98 -11.67 57.85
C ALA A 201 51.70 -12.69 56.74
N LEU A 202 52.60 -13.65 56.49
CA LEU A 202 52.36 -14.72 55.51
C LEU A 202 51.21 -15.66 55.94
N VAL A 203 51.10 -15.98 57.23
CA VAL A 203 49.97 -16.76 57.79
C VAL A 203 48.65 -15.99 57.66
N LEU A 204 48.67 -14.67 57.89
CA LEU A 204 47.50 -13.81 57.68
C LEU A 204 47.05 -13.83 56.22
N ALA A 205 47.99 -13.73 55.27
CA ALA A 205 47.70 -13.80 53.83
C ALA A 205 47.10 -15.16 53.42
N GLU A 206 47.64 -16.26 53.96
CA GLU A 206 47.15 -17.63 53.73
C GLU A 206 45.71 -17.81 54.24
N ASN A 207 45.43 -17.36 55.48
CA ASN A 207 44.09 -17.42 56.06
C ASN A 207 43.08 -16.57 55.29
N ALA A 208 43.49 -15.39 54.80
CA ALA A 208 42.64 -14.53 54.00
C ALA A 208 42.33 -15.13 52.62
N LEU A 209 43.30 -15.80 51.98
CA LEU A 209 43.15 -16.47 50.69
C LEU A 209 42.30 -17.75 50.74
N ASN A 210 42.29 -18.46 51.86
CA ASN A 210 41.52 -19.70 52.03
C ASN A 210 39.99 -19.53 52.04
N GLY A 211 39.47 -18.31 52.13
CA GLY A 211 38.03 -18.07 52.02
C GLY A 211 37.65 -17.19 50.83
N PRO A 212 36.43 -16.66 50.78
CA PRO A 212 35.94 -15.92 49.60
C PRO A 212 36.78 -14.67 49.32
N SER A 213 37.00 -14.37 48.05
CA SER A 213 37.78 -13.21 47.59
C SER A 213 37.00 -11.88 47.70
N THR A 214 36.61 -11.48 48.92
CA THR A 214 35.96 -10.17 49.16
C THR A 214 36.94 -9.00 49.08
N LYS A 215 36.43 -7.77 48.91
CA LYS A 215 37.26 -6.54 48.81
C LYS A 215 38.16 -6.36 50.04
N GLU A 216 37.62 -6.62 51.23
CA GLU A 216 38.33 -6.48 52.52
C GLU A 216 39.44 -7.53 52.65
N ARG A 217 39.17 -8.79 52.29
CA ARG A 217 40.17 -9.86 52.35
C ARG A 217 41.31 -9.62 51.36
N ARG A 218 41.02 -9.14 50.16
CA ARG A 218 42.05 -8.78 49.16
C ARG A 218 42.90 -7.60 49.63
N LEU A 219 42.31 -6.62 50.31
CA LEU A 219 43.06 -5.54 50.97
C LEU A 219 43.98 -6.09 52.06
N VAL A 220 43.49 -6.99 52.92
CA VAL A 220 44.29 -7.64 53.96
C VAL A 220 45.45 -8.43 53.35
N ILE A 221 45.22 -9.16 52.25
CA ILE A 221 46.27 -9.88 51.51
C ILE A 221 47.33 -8.91 50.98
N ALA A 222 46.91 -7.79 50.38
CA ALA A 222 47.83 -6.79 49.85
C ALA A 222 48.69 -6.16 50.95
N LEU A 223 48.09 -5.82 52.10
CA LEU A 223 48.80 -5.29 53.28
C LEU A 223 49.76 -6.34 53.87
N ALA A 224 49.29 -7.58 54.03
CA ALA A 224 50.07 -8.70 54.52
C ALA A 224 51.29 -8.98 53.64
N LEU A 225 51.11 -8.97 52.31
CA LEU A 225 52.22 -9.16 51.36
C LEU A 225 53.18 -7.97 51.33
N SER A 226 52.70 -6.75 51.59
CA SER A 226 53.58 -5.57 51.69
C SER A 226 54.56 -5.67 52.86
N VAL A 227 54.15 -6.28 53.98
CA VAL A 227 55.02 -6.59 55.13
C VAL A 227 55.84 -7.84 54.83
N GLY A 228 55.20 -8.87 54.27
CA GLY A 228 55.83 -10.15 53.94
C GLY A 228 56.92 -10.09 52.87
N THR A 229 57.09 -8.97 52.16
CA THR A 229 58.11 -8.77 51.12
C THR A 229 59.33 -7.97 51.58
N GLN A 230 59.30 -7.35 52.78
CA GLN A 230 60.38 -6.48 53.27
C GLN A 230 61.73 -7.18 53.50
N MET A 231 61.74 -8.51 53.59
CA MET A 231 62.93 -9.34 53.83
C MET A 231 63.44 -10.14 52.61
N LYS A 232 63.02 -9.79 51.37
CA LYS A 232 63.30 -10.59 50.15
C LYS A 232 62.93 -12.07 50.31
N THR A 233 61.84 -12.30 51.02
CA THR A 233 61.29 -13.61 51.35
C THR A 233 60.90 -14.39 50.09
N PHE A 234 60.50 -13.66 49.05
CA PHE A 234 60.27 -14.15 47.70
C PHE A 234 61.48 -13.85 46.82
N ARG A 235 61.79 -14.76 45.88
CA ARG A 235 62.71 -14.43 44.78
C ARG A 235 62.00 -13.48 43.82
N ASP A 236 62.74 -12.61 43.14
CA ASP A 236 62.16 -11.67 42.16
C ASP A 236 61.39 -12.42 41.04
N GLU A 237 61.84 -13.62 40.67
CA GLU A 237 61.19 -14.53 39.73
C GLU A 237 59.83 -15.09 40.21
N GLU A 238 59.57 -15.12 41.51
CA GLU A 238 58.33 -15.66 42.10
C GLU A 238 57.35 -14.57 42.51
N LEU A 239 57.88 -13.41 42.87
CA LEU A 239 57.11 -12.24 43.27
C LEU A 239 56.29 -11.67 42.10
N LEU A 240 56.87 -11.63 40.90
CA LEU A 240 56.19 -11.17 39.69
C LEU A 240 54.97 -12.05 39.33
N PRO A 241 55.09 -13.39 39.23
CA PRO A 241 53.93 -14.27 39.04
C PRO A 241 52.85 -14.12 40.11
N LEU A 242 53.23 -14.02 41.40
CA LEU A 242 52.27 -13.85 42.49
C LEU A 242 51.50 -12.53 42.36
N GLN A 243 52.18 -11.43 42.06
CA GLN A 243 51.53 -10.14 41.80
C GLN A 243 50.60 -10.19 40.59
N VAL A 244 50.97 -10.91 39.53
CA VAL A 244 50.11 -11.09 38.35
C VAL A 244 48.85 -11.89 38.72
N VAL A 245 48.99 -12.99 39.47
CA VAL A 245 47.84 -13.82 39.91
C VAL A 245 46.88 -13.01 40.78
N LEU A 246 47.39 -12.24 41.75
CA LEU A 246 46.56 -11.38 42.61
C LEU A 246 45.85 -10.28 41.81
N LYS A 247 46.54 -9.65 40.84
CA LYS A 247 45.90 -8.69 39.93
C LYS A 247 44.83 -9.33 39.06
N LYS A 248 45.05 -10.56 38.57
CA LYS A 248 44.03 -11.32 37.82
C LYS A 248 42.81 -11.62 38.71
N LEU A 249 43.05 -12.00 39.97
CA LEU A 249 42.00 -12.27 40.94
C LEU A 249 41.16 -11.01 41.23
N ASP A 250 41.80 -9.86 41.41
CA ASP A 250 41.11 -8.56 41.55
C ASP A 250 40.25 -8.21 40.33
N LEU A 251 40.77 -8.43 39.12
CA LEU A 251 40.06 -8.11 37.88
C LEU A 251 38.83 -9.01 37.66
N VAL A 252 38.96 -10.30 37.92
CA VAL A 252 37.91 -11.29 37.66
C VAL A 252 36.78 -11.21 38.69
N THR A 253 37.11 -11.00 39.96
CA THR A 253 36.11 -10.91 41.04
C THR A 253 35.22 -9.69 40.94
N GLU A 254 35.72 -8.58 40.37
CA GLU A 254 34.96 -7.35 40.13
C GLU A 254 34.56 -7.17 38.65
N LEU A 255 34.60 -8.22 37.84
CA LEU A 255 34.40 -8.15 36.38
C LEU A 255 33.15 -7.35 36.00
N ARG A 256 32.00 -7.64 36.62
CA ARG A 256 30.73 -6.97 36.31
C ARG A 256 30.76 -5.48 36.65
N GLU A 257 31.25 -5.12 37.83
CA GLU A 257 31.35 -3.73 38.27
C GLU A 257 32.32 -2.94 37.37
N ARG A 258 33.48 -3.53 37.05
CA ARG A 258 34.50 -2.91 36.20
C ARG A 258 34.03 -2.72 34.77
N VAL A 259 33.40 -3.73 34.16
CA VAL A 259 32.84 -3.60 32.81
C VAL A 259 31.78 -2.50 32.79
N ARG A 260 30.90 -2.44 33.79
CA ARG A 260 29.88 -1.38 33.88
C ARG A 260 30.48 0.02 34.00
N VAL A 261 31.54 0.21 34.80
CA VAL A 261 32.20 1.51 34.98
C VAL A 261 32.98 1.91 33.72
N LEU A 262 33.66 0.97 33.06
CA LEU A 262 34.46 1.24 31.87
C LEU A 262 33.57 1.53 30.64
N CYS A 263 32.44 0.85 30.53
CA CYS A 263 31.46 1.03 29.46
C CYS A 263 30.45 2.16 29.73
N ASP A 264 30.58 2.90 30.84
CA ASP A 264 29.71 4.04 31.14
C ASP A 264 29.93 5.18 30.13
N CYS A 265 28.88 5.46 29.36
CA CYS A 265 28.83 6.49 28.34
C CYS A 265 28.12 7.78 28.79
N SER A 266 27.95 7.99 30.11
CA SER A 266 27.33 9.20 30.69
C SER A 266 27.88 10.54 30.19
N PHE A 267 29.14 10.58 29.72
CA PHE A 267 29.75 11.78 29.15
C PHE A 267 29.09 12.25 27.83
N LEU A 268 28.37 11.37 27.12
CA LEU A 268 27.67 11.71 25.87
C LEU A 268 26.61 12.79 26.04
N TYR A 269 26.10 13.00 27.25
CA TYR A 269 25.19 14.11 27.55
C TYR A 269 25.79 15.49 27.18
N TRP A 270 27.10 15.66 27.31
CA TRP A 270 27.77 16.92 26.92
C TRP A 270 28.10 17.00 25.43
N HIS A 271 28.01 15.87 24.73
CA HIS A 271 28.32 15.73 23.30
C HIS A 271 27.07 15.40 22.47
N ARG A 272 25.86 15.76 22.93
CA ARG A 272 24.57 15.46 22.28
C ARG A 272 24.50 15.88 20.81
N THR A 273 25.23 16.92 20.42
CA THR A 273 25.32 17.43 19.05
C THR A 273 25.85 16.42 18.03
N ILE A 274 26.47 15.32 18.46
CA ILE A 274 26.94 14.25 17.56
C ILE A 274 25.81 13.31 17.12
N PHE A 275 24.71 13.24 17.87
CA PHE A 275 23.64 12.26 17.66
C PHE A 275 22.90 12.41 16.31
N PRO A 276 22.56 13.63 15.83
CA PRO A 276 22.00 13.80 14.49
C PRO A 276 22.91 13.26 13.38
N ILE A 277 24.22 13.54 13.47
CA ILE A 277 25.23 13.10 12.48
C ILE A 277 25.35 11.56 12.47
N TYR A 278 25.19 10.94 13.63
CA TYR A 278 25.15 9.49 13.76
C TYR A 278 23.93 8.89 13.05
N LEU A 279 22.73 9.42 13.29
CA LEU A 279 21.51 8.92 12.66
C LEU A 279 21.55 9.06 11.13
N ASP A 280 22.09 10.19 10.63
CA ASP A 280 22.30 10.37 9.19
C ASP A 280 23.27 9.31 8.61
N ASP A 281 24.34 8.94 9.34
CA ASP A 281 25.26 7.88 8.91
C ASP A 281 24.61 6.49 8.89
N VAL A 282 23.77 6.19 9.88
CA VAL A 282 23.03 4.94 9.94
C VAL A 282 22.02 4.87 8.81
N TYR A 283 21.32 5.97 8.53
CA TYR A 283 20.36 6.06 7.43
C TYR A 283 21.04 5.86 6.06
N ASP A 284 22.25 6.39 5.87
CA ASP A 284 23.03 6.17 4.65
C ASP A 284 23.54 4.72 4.52
N ASN A 285 23.82 4.05 5.64
CA ASN A 285 24.35 2.67 5.68
C ASN A 285 23.32 1.70 6.30
N ALA A 286 22.21 1.47 5.59
CA ALA A 286 21.07 0.69 6.07
C ALA A 286 21.37 -0.78 6.49
N VAL A 287 22.43 -1.39 5.94
CA VAL A 287 22.86 -2.78 6.25
C VAL A 287 23.14 -2.98 7.74
N ASP A 288 23.54 -1.90 8.43
CA ASP A 288 24.04 -1.93 9.80
C ASP A 288 23.06 -1.35 10.83
N ALA A 289 21.78 -1.29 10.47
CA ALA A 289 20.78 -0.59 11.25
C ALA A 289 20.54 -1.17 12.66
N ALA A 290 20.85 -2.45 12.88
CA ALA A 290 20.79 -3.07 14.21
C ALA A 290 21.71 -2.40 15.25
N ARG A 291 22.76 -1.68 14.80
CA ARG A 291 23.72 -1.00 15.69
C ARG A 291 23.13 0.18 16.45
N VAL A 292 21.98 0.70 16.01
CA VAL A 292 21.23 1.76 16.70
C VAL A 292 20.95 1.39 18.15
N HIS A 293 20.71 0.11 18.46
CA HIS A 293 20.53 -0.38 19.83
C HIS A 293 21.71 -0.05 20.75
N TYR A 294 22.94 -0.14 20.25
CA TYR A 294 24.14 0.16 21.02
C TYR A 294 24.24 1.65 21.33
N MET A 295 23.91 2.52 20.37
CA MET A 295 23.89 3.95 20.61
C MET A 295 22.80 4.36 21.60
N PHE A 296 21.58 3.81 21.48
CA PHE A 296 20.52 4.06 22.46
C PHE A 296 20.86 3.52 23.85
N SER A 297 21.59 2.40 23.93
CA SER A 297 22.16 1.90 25.18
C SER A 297 23.18 2.88 25.78
N ALA A 298 24.02 3.51 24.95
CA ALA A 298 24.95 4.56 25.39
C ALA A 298 24.24 5.83 25.86
N LEU A 299 23.18 6.26 25.18
CA LEU A 299 22.36 7.41 25.63
C LEU A 299 21.64 7.11 26.95
N ARG A 300 21.22 5.86 27.17
CA ARG A 300 20.59 5.43 28.42
C ARG A 300 21.53 5.54 29.64
N ASP A 301 22.84 5.48 29.45
CA ASP A 301 23.80 5.69 30.54
C ASP A 301 23.81 7.12 31.09
N CYS A 302 23.28 8.09 30.34
CA CYS A 302 23.13 9.45 30.84
C CYS A 302 22.07 9.55 31.95
N VAL A 303 21.16 8.57 32.02
CA VAL A 303 19.97 8.59 32.88
C VAL A 303 20.26 8.39 34.37
N PRO A 304 21.07 7.41 34.81
CA PRO A 304 21.38 7.25 36.23
C PRO A 304 22.04 8.49 36.86
N PRO A 305 23.04 9.15 36.23
CA PRO A 305 23.58 10.42 36.74
C PRO A 305 22.54 11.54 36.81
N MET A 306 21.64 11.64 35.82
CA MET A 306 20.54 12.60 35.85
C MET A 306 19.66 12.41 37.08
N LYS A 307 19.34 11.17 37.46
CA LYS A 307 18.56 10.83 38.67
C LYS A 307 19.20 11.31 39.98
N HIS A 308 20.50 11.58 39.98
CA HIS A 308 21.25 12.08 41.14
C HIS A 308 21.54 13.58 41.08
N ALA A 309 21.01 14.30 40.09
CA ALA A 309 21.16 15.74 39.95
C ALA A 309 20.45 16.48 41.09
N ARG A 310 21.23 17.13 41.97
CA ARG A 310 20.72 17.91 43.11
C ARG A 310 20.42 19.39 42.79
N HIS A 311 20.74 19.85 41.58
CA HIS A 311 20.64 21.26 41.19
C HIS A 311 19.23 21.66 40.66
N LEU A 312 18.30 20.71 40.56
CA LEU A 312 16.92 20.92 40.10
C LEU A 312 15.93 20.48 41.19
N GLU A 313 14.82 21.18 41.31
CA GLU A 313 13.74 20.87 42.27
C GLU A 313 13.05 19.53 41.98
N SER A 314 12.91 19.18 40.70
CA SER A 314 12.46 17.86 40.26
C SER A 314 13.37 17.33 39.17
N THR A 315 13.90 16.13 39.41
CA THR A 315 14.74 15.41 38.46
C THR A 315 13.96 14.90 37.23
N GLN A 316 12.63 14.88 37.30
CA GLN A 316 11.76 14.44 36.19
C GLN A 316 11.79 15.42 35.02
N LEU A 317 11.85 16.73 35.28
CA LEU A 317 11.94 17.77 34.23
C LEU A 317 13.14 17.56 33.31
N LEU A 318 14.31 17.26 33.89
CA LEU A 318 15.52 17.00 33.10
C LEU A 318 15.37 15.75 32.21
N LEU A 319 14.72 14.71 32.73
CA LEU A 319 14.48 13.47 32.01
C LEU A 319 13.48 13.67 30.86
N GLU A 320 12.41 14.42 31.09
CA GLU A 320 11.41 14.74 30.05
C GLU A 320 12.00 15.61 28.93
N CYS A 321 12.79 16.62 29.27
CA CYS A 321 13.47 17.46 28.27
C CYS A 321 14.44 16.63 27.42
N PHE A 322 15.23 15.76 28.04
CA PHE A 322 16.16 14.91 27.31
C PHE A 322 15.44 13.85 26.46
N ASP A 323 14.35 13.25 26.96
CA ASP A 323 13.54 12.31 26.19
C ASP A 323 12.95 12.99 24.94
N LYS A 324 12.35 14.19 25.10
CA LYS A 324 11.82 14.97 23.97
C LYS A 324 12.91 15.32 22.96
N GLU A 325 14.05 15.86 23.41
CA GLU A 325 15.17 16.24 22.53
C GLU A 325 15.65 15.05 21.68
N ILE A 326 15.88 13.89 22.31
CA ILE A 326 16.37 12.69 21.60
C ILE A 326 15.30 12.14 20.65
N MET A 327 14.02 12.18 21.03
CA MET A 327 12.92 11.72 20.18
C MET A 327 12.69 12.63 18.98
N ASP A 328 12.78 13.95 19.15
CA ASP A 328 12.65 14.91 18.06
C ASP A 328 13.76 14.71 17.03
N VAL A 329 15.00 14.54 17.50
CA VAL A 329 16.15 14.21 16.62
C VAL A 329 15.97 12.86 15.93
N LEU A 330 15.44 11.84 16.61
CA LEU A 330 15.17 10.53 16.01
C LEU A 330 14.10 10.62 14.91
N ASN A 331 13.03 11.35 15.17
CA ASN A 331 11.95 11.56 14.22
C ASN A 331 12.46 12.27 12.97
N GLU A 332 13.14 13.41 13.14
CA GLU A 332 13.61 14.25 12.03
C GLU A 332 14.68 13.56 11.17
N HIS A 333 15.67 12.92 11.80
CA HIS A 333 16.83 12.40 11.09
C HIS A 333 16.67 10.95 10.60
N LEU A 334 15.76 10.16 11.18
CA LEU A 334 15.58 8.75 10.82
C LEU A 334 14.14 8.43 10.40
N LEU A 335 13.17 8.54 11.32
CA LEU A 335 11.83 7.99 11.09
C LEU A 335 11.06 8.73 9.99
N ASP A 336 11.09 10.06 9.98
CA ASP A 336 10.39 10.86 8.97
C ASP A 336 11.04 10.73 7.58
N LYS A 337 12.37 10.58 7.54
CA LYS A 337 13.10 10.31 6.28
C LYS A 337 12.72 8.94 5.71
N LEU A 338 12.64 7.91 6.55
CA LEU A 338 12.18 6.58 6.17
C LEU A 338 10.73 6.62 5.65
N CYS A 339 9.84 7.30 6.36
CA CYS A 339 8.45 7.46 5.94
C CYS A 339 8.33 8.09 4.56
N LYS A 340 9.01 9.23 4.32
CA LYS A 340 8.96 9.98 3.06
C LYS A 340 9.56 9.21 1.88
N GLU A 341 10.71 8.56 2.06
CA GLU A 341 11.32 7.79 0.97
C GLU A 341 10.51 6.53 0.62
N ILE A 342 9.92 5.84 1.59
CA ILE A 342 9.07 4.68 1.31
C ILE A 342 7.78 5.09 0.62
N GLU A 343 7.12 6.14 1.11
CA GLU A 343 5.94 6.70 0.46
C GLU A 343 6.23 7.10 -0.99
N LYS A 344 7.39 7.73 -1.23
CA LYS A 344 7.85 8.11 -2.57
C LYS A 344 8.15 6.90 -3.45
N ASP A 345 8.86 5.89 -2.94
CA ASP A 345 9.17 4.66 -3.67
C ASP A 345 7.91 3.86 -4.03
N LEU A 346 6.95 3.74 -3.11
CA LEU A 346 5.65 3.12 -3.36
C LEU A 346 4.87 3.89 -4.44
N ARG A 347 4.81 5.22 -4.33
CA ARG A 347 4.16 6.06 -5.36
C ARG A 347 4.81 5.90 -6.72
N LEU A 348 6.13 5.98 -6.78
CA LEU A 348 6.87 5.83 -8.04
C LEU A 348 6.62 4.46 -8.67
N SER A 349 6.58 3.40 -7.86
CA SER A 349 6.37 2.02 -8.31
C SER A 349 4.98 1.83 -8.94
N VAL A 350 3.92 2.33 -8.31
CA VAL A 350 2.55 2.25 -8.86
C VAL A 350 2.42 3.07 -10.14
N HIS A 351 3.06 4.25 -10.20
CA HIS A 351 3.00 5.14 -11.36
C HIS A 351 4.09 4.86 -12.41
N THR A 352 4.73 3.69 -12.39
CA THR A 352 5.72 3.28 -13.42
C THR A 352 5.14 3.31 -14.84
N HIS A 353 3.85 3.00 -14.98
CA HIS A 353 3.12 3.05 -16.25
C HIS A 353 2.99 4.47 -16.84
N LEU A 354 3.22 5.53 -16.06
CA LEU A 354 3.17 6.93 -16.50
C LEU A 354 4.47 7.43 -17.14
N LYS A 355 5.46 6.55 -17.39
CA LYS A 355 6.77 6.90 -17.98
C LYS A 355 7.44 8.08 -17.23
N LEU A 356 7.58 7.95 -15.92
CA LEU A 356 8.46 8.83 -15.15
C LEU A 356 9.92 8.55 -15.54
N ASP A 357 10.77 9.58 -15.55
CA ASP A 357 12.18 9.52 -15.96
C ASP A 357 12.86 8.24 -15.47
N ASP A 358 13.50 7.51 -16.40
CA ASP A 358 14.30 6.31 -16.14
C ASP A 358 15.37 6.61 -15.08
N ARG A 359 15.02 6.40 -13.82
CA ARG A 359 15.96 6.42 -12.71
C ARG A 359 16.74 5.13 -12.79
N ASN A 360 17.81 5.18 -13.58
CA ASN A 360 18.75 4.08 -13.71
C ASN A 360 19.20 3.63 -12.31
N PRO A 361 18.90 2.39 -11.88
CA PRO A 361 19.22 1.86 -10.54
C PRO A 361 20.71 2.00 -10.19
N PHE A 362 21.58 1.98 -11.20
CA PHE A 362 23.02 2.10 -11.06
C PHE A 362 23.51 3.55 -10.85
N LYS A 363 22.68 4.57 -11.14
CA LYS A 363 23.01 5.98 -10.92
C LYS A 363 22.46 6.55 -9.62
N VAL A 364 21.27 6.10 -9.19
CA VAL A 364 20.59 6.64 -8.00
C VAL A 364 20.86 5.78 -6.75
N GLY A 365 21.24 4.51 -6.93
CA GLY A 365 21.47 3.57 -5.83
C GLY A 365 20.16 3.18 -5.14
N ILE A 366 19.77 1.91 -5.24
CA ILE A 366 18.64 1.39 -4.45
C ILE A 366 19.15 1.17 -3.02
N LYS A 367 18.67 1.97 -2.08
CA LYS A 367 18.94 1.74 -0.65
C LYS A 367 18.01 0.63 -0.16
N ASP A 368 18.57 -0.48 0.33
CA ASP A 368 17.77 -1.55 0.91
C ASP A 368 17.34 -1.20 2.35
N LEU A 369 16.14 -0.62 2.47
CA LEU A 369 15.58 -0.19 3.74
C LEU A 369 14.92 -1.33 4.54
N THR A 370 14.81 -2.55 3.98
CA THR A 370 14.18 -3.69 4.69
C THR A 370 14.88 -4.03 6.01
N HIS A 371 16.20 -3.77 6.08
CA HIS A 371 17.01 -3.98 7.27
C HIS A 371 16.57 -3.13 8.48
N PHE A 372 15.87 -2.00 8.27
CA PHE A 372 15.31 -1.22 9.37
C PHE A 372 14.04 -1.87 9.97
N PHE A 373 13.33 -2.67 9.19
CA PHE A 373 12.07 -3.31 9.60
C PHE A 373 12.25 -4.69 10.24
N SER A 374 13.45 -5.27 10.12
CA SER A 374 13.84 -6.49 10.83
C SER A 374 14.42 -6.23 12.22
N ILE A 375 14.58 -4.96 12.60
CA ILE A 375 15.12 -4.55 13.91
C ILE A 375 14.09 -4.81 15.00
N LYS A 376 14.56 -5.33 16.14
CA LYS A 376 13.73 -5.46 17.35
C LYS A 376 13.39 -4.08 17.95
N PRO A 377 12.29 -3.95 18.70
CA PRO A 377 11.94 -2.67 19.33
C PRO A 377 13.08 -2.09 20.17
N ILE A 378 13.48 -0.86 19.88
CA ILE A 378 14.55 -0.15 20.58
C ILE A 378 14.00 0.32 21.92
N ARG A 379 14.63 -0.10 23.01
CA ARG A 379 14.26 0.35 24.35
C ARG A 379 14.95 1.66 24.69
N PHE A 380 14.16 2.71 24.91
CA PHE A 380 14.63 4.00 25.41
C PHE A 380 13.78 4.43 26.60
N PHE A 381 14.41 4.65 27.76
CA PHE A 381 13.70 4.90 29.03
C PHE A 381 12.63 3.83 29.37
N ASN A 382 11.37 4.26 29.34
CA ASN A 382 10.15 3.49 29.59
C ASN A 382 9.38 3.19 28.30
N ARG A 383 9.93 3.54 27.13
CA ARG A 383 9.28 3.38 25.82
C ARG A 383 9.99 2.30 25.00
N PHE A 384 9.20 1.64 24.18
CA PHE A 384 9.69 0.75 23.12
C PHE A 384 9.38 1.43 21.79
N ILE A 385 10.43 1.69 21.03
CA ILE A 385 10.35 2.34 19.73
C ILE A 385 10.45 1.25 18.68
N ASP A 386 9.35 0.99 18.00
CA ASP A 386 9.30 0.09 16.86
C ASP A 386 9.19 0.90 15.57
N ALA A 387 10.28 0.90 14.78
CA ALA A 387 10.34 1.60 13.51
C ALA A 387 9.33 1.03 12.49
N LYS A 388 9.08 -0.29 12.53
CA LYS A 388 8.12 -0.95 11.65
C LYS A 388 6.71 -0.48 11.93
N ALA A 389 6.31 -0.50 13.21
CA ALA A 389 4.99 -0.03 13.61
C ALA A 389 4.77 1.46 13.31
N TYR A 390 5.79 2.29 13.55
CA TYR A 390 5.73 3.73 13.28
C TYR A 390 5.50 4.04 11.79
N VAL A 391 6.30 3.44 10.91
CA VAL A 391 6.16 3.63 9.45
C VAL A 391 4.83 3.08 8.95
N THR A 392 4.40 1.91 9.45
CA THR A 392 3.09 1.32 9.10
C THR A 392 1.95 2.27 9.47
N HIS A 393 1.97 2.82 10.70
CA HIS A 393 0.95 3.76 11.15
C HIS A 393 0.94 5.05 10.33
N TYR A 394 2.11 5.59 9.98
CA TYR A 394 2.22 6.76 9.12
C TYR A 394 1.59 6.51 7.74
N LEU A 395 1.93 5.39 7.10
CA LEU A 395 1.40 5.04 5.78
C LEU A 395 -0.10 4.77 5.83
N ASP A 396 -0.59 4.03 6.84
CA ASP A 396 -2.03 3.76 7.03
C ASP A 396 -2.81 5.06 7.17
N LYS A 397 -2.36 5.97 8.05
CA LYS A 397 -3.00 7.27 8.26
C LYS A 397 -2.99 8.11 6.99
N THR A 398 -1.86 8.13 6.27
CA THR A 398 -1.70 8.92 5.06
C THR A 398 -2.58 8.39 3.94
N PHE A 399 -2.55 7.08 3.68
CA PHE A 399 -3.37 6.46 2.65
C PHE A 399 -4.86 6.56 2.98
N TYR A 400 -5.26 6.38 4.24
CA TYR A 400 -6.65 6.57 4.65
C TYR A 400 -7.11 8.00 4.39
N ASN A 401 -6.38 9.01 4.91
CA ASN A 401 -6.73 10.41 4.73
C ASN A 401 -6.77 10.81 3.25
N LEU A 402 -5.80 10.38 2.44
CA LEU A 402 -5.80 10.68 1.00
C LEU A 402 -6.97 10.00 0.27
N THR A 403 -7.31 8.77 0.63
CA THR A 403 -8.50 8.07 0.09
C THR A 403 -9.78 8.79 0.47
N THR A 404 -9.87 9.37 1.68
CA THR A 404 -11.06 10.17 2.07
C THR A 404 -11.19 11.47 1.28
N VAL A 405 -10.07 12.07 0.83
CA VAL A 405 -10.08 13.28 0.01
C VAL A 405 -10.41 12.95 -1.45
N ALA A 406 -9.84 11.87 -1.98
CA ALA A 406 -10.01 11.42 -3.36
C ALA A 406 -10.42 9.94 -3.40
N LEU A 407 -11.72 9.68 -3.27
CA LEU A 407 -12.27 8.32 -3.24
C LEU A 407 -12.01 7.52 -4.53
N HIS A 408 -11.75 8.17 -5.67
CA HIS A 408 -11.47 7.48 -6.94
C HIS A 408 -10.09 6.80 -6.96
N ASP A 409 -9.14 7.28 -6.17
CA ASP A 409 -7.77 6.74 -6.06
C ASP A 409 -7.67 5.59 -5.05
N TRP A 410 -8.80 5.07 -4.55
CA TRP A 410 -8.81 3.96 -3.59
C TRP A 410 -8.04 2.73 -4.12
N ALA A 411 -8.14 2.45 -5.43
CA ALA A 411 -7.48 1.31 -6.07
C ALA A 411 -5.96 1.49 -6.09
N THR A 412 -5.46 2.69 -6.41
CA THR A 412 -4.02 2.96 -6.44
C THR A 412 -3.42 2.89 -5.03
N TYR A 413 -4.13 3.40 -4.02
CA TYR A 413 -3.70 3.24 -2.62
C TYR A 413 -3.77 1.78 -2.14
N SER A 414 -4.73 0.98 -2.63
CA SER A 414 -4.78 -0.45 -2.35
C SER A 414 -3.57 -1.19 -2.95
N GLU A 415 -3.18 -0.85 -4.18
CA GLU A 415 -1.96 -1.39 -4.80
C GLU A 415 -0.70 -0.98 -4.02
N MET A 416 -0.61 0.27 -3.55
CA MET A 416 0.50 0.70 -2.70
C MET A 416 0.60 -0.10 -1.39
N ARG A 417 -0.53 -0.45 -0.77
CA ARG A 417 -0.56 -1.31 0.44
C ARG A 417 -0.06 -2.73 0.13
N ASN A 418 -0.48 -3.29 -1.00
CA ASN A 418 -0.02 -4.61 -1.43
C ASN A 418 1.49 -4.61 -1.70
N LEU A 419 2.01 -3.58 -2.38
CA LEU A 419 3.44 -3.40 -2.62
C LEU A 419 4.24 -3.21 -1.32
N ALA A 420 3.72 -2.43 -0.37
CA ALA A 420 4.35 -2.25 0.93
C ALA A 420 4.46 -3.57 1.69
N THR A 421 3.42 -4.40 1.61
CA THR A 421 3.40 -5.74 2.21
C THR A 421 4.44 -6.65 1.54
N GLN A 422 4.48 -6.69 0.21
CA GLN A 422 5.39 -7.58 -0.54
C GLN A 422 6.87 -7.16 -0.42
N ARG A 423 7.17 -5.86 -0.55
CA ARG A 423 8.55 -5.37 -0.62
C ARG A 423 9.18 -5.10 0.74
N TYR A 424 8.39 -4.64 1.71
CA TYR A 424 8.88 -4.23 3.03
C TYR A 424 8.34 -5.06 4.19
N SER A 425 7.48 -6.06 3.93
CA SER A 425 6.81 -6.87 4.97
C SER A 425 6.02 -6.02 5.98
N LEU A 426 5.50 -4.88 5.54
CA LEU A 426 4.64 -3.99 6.33
C LEU A 426 3.20 -4.48 6.23
N MET A 427 2.67 -5.06 7.31
CA MET A 427 1.26 -5.46 7.37
C MET A 427 0.41 -4.22 7.61
N MET A 428 -0.23 -3.74 6.55
CA MET A 428 -1.08 -2.56 6.59
C MET A 428 -2.54 -2.94 6.84
N THR A 429 -3.30 -2.04 7.44
CA THR A 429 -4.73 -2.26 7.68
C THR A 429 -5.51 -2.13 6.37
N GLU A 430 -6.58 -2.89 6.17
CA GLU A 430 -7.46 -2.68 5.01
C GLU A 430 -8.30 -1.39 5.17
N ALA A 431 -8.51 -0.68 4.07
CA ALA A 431 -9.42 0.47 4.08
C ALA A 431 -10.86 -0.05 3.94
N HIS A 432 -11.59 -0.15 5.05
CA HIS A 432 -13.05 -0.38 5.03
C HIS A 432 -13.83 0.88 4.59
N LEU A 433 -13.27 1.66 3.68
CA LEU A 433 -13.96 2.81 3.08
C LEU A 433 -14.93 2.28 2.01
N PRO A 434 -16.17 2.78 1.93
CA PRO A 434 -17.09 2.41 0.87
C PRO A 434 -16.42 2.65 -0.48
N SER A 435 -16.34 1.62 -1.33
CA SER A 435 -15.80 1.70 -2.69
C SER A 435 -16.75 2.43 -3.64
N GLN A 436 -17.43 3.47 -3.16
CA GLN A 436 -18.21 4.39 -3.98
C GLN A 436 -17.23 5.13 -4.89
N THR A 437 -16.96 4.51 -6.03
CA THR A 437 -16.41 5.19 -7.19
C THR A 437 -17.34 6.36 -7.47
N LEU A 438 -16.82 7.57 -7.28
CA LEU A 438 -17.46 8.85 -7.59
C LEU A 438 -17.66 9.05 -9.11
N GLU A 439 -17.85 7.97 -9.88
CA GLU A 439 -18.60 8.06 -11.12
C GLU A 439 -20.02 8.46 -10.70
N GLN A 440 -20.28 9.77 -10.70
CA GLN A 440 -21.51 10.49 -10.31
C GLN A 440 -22.74 10.07 -11.14
N GLY A 441 -22.97 8.78 -11.31
CA GLY A 441 -24.18 8.23 -11.90
C GLY A 441 -25.25 8.04 -10.84
N LEU A 442 -26.51 8.14 -11.27
CA LEU A 442 -27.65 7.66 -10.48
C LEU A 442 -27.44 6.18 -10.14
N ASP A 443 -27.65 5.80 -8.88
CA ASP A 443 -27.65 4.41 -8.46
C ASP A 443 -28.74 3.64 -9.20
N VAL A 444 -28.44 2.39 -9.59
CA VAL A 444 -29.42 1.46 -10.19
C VAL A 444 -30.68 1.36 -9.34
N LEU A 445 -30.58 1.40 -8.00
CA LEU A 445 -31.77 1.40 -7.12
C LEU A 445 -32.65 2.64 -7.30
N GLU A 446 -32.05 3.81 -7.46
CA GLU A 446 -32.77 5.07 -7.67
C GLU A 446 -33.43 5.09 -9.06
N ILE A 447 -32.70 4.61 -10.07
CA ILE A 447 -33.22 4.45 -11.44
C ILE A 447 -34.41 3.47 -11.44
N MET A 448 -34.28 2.33 -10.76
CA MET A 448 -35.34 1.31 -10.67
C MET A 448 -36.62 1.89 -10.05
N ARG A 449 -36.50 2.61 -8.92
CA ARG A 449 -37.65 3.25 -8.25
C ARG A 449 -38.32 4.30 -9.14
N ASN A 450 -37.53 5.04 -9.90
CA ASN A 450 -37.99 6.15 -10.74
C ASN A 450 -37.90 5.84 -12.25
N ILE A 451 -38.14 4.58 -12.65
CA ILE A 451 -37.97 4.14 -14.05
C ILE A 451 -38.77 4.98 -15.05
N HIS A 452 -39.97 5.43 -14.65
CA HIS A 452 -40.82 6.29 -15.46
C HIS A 452 -40.20 7.67 -15.78
N VAL A 453 -39.42 8.23 -14.85
CA VAL A 453 -38.66 9.47 -15.04
C VAL A 453 -37.43 9.18 -15.90
N PHE A 454 -36.71 8.10 -15.58
CA PHE A 454 -35.48 7.72 -16.27
C PHE A 454 -35.70 7.52 -17.77
N VAL A 455 -36.66 6.67 -18.13
CA VAL A 455 -37.00 6.31 -19.51
C VAL A 455 -37.48 7.52 -20.34
N SER A 456 -38.02 8.55 -19.68
CA SER A 456 -38.49 9.78 -20.33
C SER A 456 -37.40 10.85 -20.48
N ARG A 457 -36.47 10.92 -19.52
CA ARG A 457 -35.39 11.92 -19.46
C ARG A 457 -34.08 11.46 -20.09
N TYR A 458 -33.87 10.16 -20.26
CA TYR A 458 -32.65 9.62 -20.86
C TYR A 458 -32.92 9.04 -22.25
N LEU A 459 -31.91 9.13 -23.10
CA LEU A 459 -31.90 8.57 -24.46
C LEU A 459 -30.94 7.39 -24.50
N TYR A 460 -31.40 6.30 -25.10
CA TYR A 460 -30.60 5.10 -25.27
C TYR A 460 -29.79 5.14 -26.56
N ASN A 461 -28.51 4.79 -26.47
CA ASN A 461 -27.65 4.50 -27.60
C ASN A 461 -27.39 2.98 -27.65
N LEU A 462 -27.85 2.34 -28.72
CA LEU A 462 -27.81 0.89 -28.89
C LEU A 462 -26.39 0.36 -29.09
N ASN A 463 -25.54 1.14 -29.77
CA ASN A 463 -24.18 0.73 -30.18
C ASN A 463 -23.22 0.77 -29.01
N ASN A 464 -23.19 1.89 -28.28
CA ASN A 464 -22.28 2.07 -27.15
C ASN A 464 -22.84 1.50 -25.84
N GLN A 465 -24.13 1.14 -25.80
CA GLN A 465 -24.86 0.77 -24.58
C GLN A 465 -24.68 1.83 -23.49
N ILE A 466 -25.05 3.07 -23.80
CA ILE A 466 -24.99 4.22 -22.89
C ILE A 466 -26.34 4.91 -22.88
N PHE A 467 -26.78 5.34 -21.70
CA PHE A 467 -27.89 6.29 -21.55
C PHE A 467 -27.34 7.70 -21.35
N ILE A 468 -27.95 8.65 -22.04
CA ILE A 468 -27.54 10.06 -22.00
C ILE A 468 -28.74 10.91 -21.63
N GLU A 469 -28.56 11.80 -20.65
CA GLU A 469 -29.61 12.73 -20.21
C GLU A 469 -30.00 13.70 -21.35
N ARG A 470 -31.31 13.91 -21.59
CA ARG A 470 -31.84 14.80 -22.65
C ARG A 470 -31.52 16.27 -22.39
N THR A 471 -31.67 16.69 -21.15
CA THR A 471 -31.46 18.07 -20.71
C THR A 471 -31.02 18.06 -19.26
N SER A 472 -29.91 18.74 -18.96
CA SER A 472 -29.47 18.95 -17.58
C SER A 472 -29.48 20.44 -17.25
N ASN A 473 -29.76 20.77 -15.99
CA ASN A 473 -29.54 22.12 -15.46
C ASN A 473 -28.03 22.38 -15.22
N ASN A 474 -27.21 21.32 -15.24
CA ASN A 474 -25.77 21.39 -15.06
C ASN A 474 -25.03 21.65 -16.38
N LYS A 475 -23.76 22.07 -16.29
CA LYS A 475 -22.88 22.27 -17.46
C LYS A 475 -22.60 20.97 -18.24
N HIS A 476 -22.81 19.82 -17.61
CA HIS A 476 -22.55 18.49 -18.16
C HIS A 476 -23.83 17.65 -18.14
N LEU A 477 -23.98 16.74 -19.11
CA LEU A 477 -25.07 15.76 -19.14
C LEU A 477 -24.63 14.51 -18.37
N ASN A 478 -25.54 13.95 -17.58
CA ASN A 478 -25.29 12.68 -16.93
C ASN A 478 -25.31 11.54 -17.95
N THR A 479 -24.37 10.59 -17.80
CA THR A 479 -24.32 9.38 -18.62
C THR A 479 -24.26 8.14 -17.74
N ILE A 480 -24.96 7.09 -18.15
CA ILE A 480 -24.96 5.80 -17.46
C ILE A 480 -24.42 4.76 -18.43
N ASN A 481 -23.33 4.12 -18.02
CA ASN A 481 -22.61 3.12 -18.78
C ASN A 481 -22.69 1.75 -18.06
N ILE A 482 -22.16 0.72 -18.71
CA ILE A 482 -22.11 -0.65 -18.16
C ILE A 482 -21.30 -0.71 -16.84
N ARG A 483 -20.24 0.09 -16.71
CA ARG A 483 -19.38 0.11 -15.51
C ARG A 483 -20.11 0.67 -14.29
N HIS A 484 -20.91 1.72 -14.45
CA HIS A 484 -21.73 2.33 -13.40
C HIS A 484 -22.72 1.30 -12.85
N VAL A 485 -23.35 0.55 -13.75
CA VAL A 485 -24.27 -0.53 -13.39
C VAL A 485 -23.53 -1.67 -12.69
N ALA A 486 -22.37 -2.09 -13.20
CA ALA A 486 -21.55 -3.12 -12.56
C ALA A 486 -21.08 -2.72 -11.15
N ASN A 487 -20.73 -1.44 -10.93
CA ASN A 487 -20.38 -0.91 -9.61
C ASN A 487 -21.57 -0.94 -8.64
N SER A 488 -22.77 -0.60 -9.12
CA SER A 488 -24.00 -0.65 -8.32
C SER A 488 -24.35 -2.09 -7.93
N ILE A 489 -24.21 -3.04 -8.87
CA ILE A 489 -24.39 -4.47 -8.61
C ILE A 489 -23.33 -4.99 -7.61
N ARG A 490 -22.08 -4.53 -7.70
CA ARG A 490 -21.04 -4.89 -6.72
C ARG A 490 -21.38 -4.43 -5.31
N THR A 491 -22.00 -3.27 -5.18
CA THR A 491 -22.33 -2.66 -3.87
C THR A 491 -23.52 -3.35 -3.22
N HIS A 492 -24.54 -3.69 -4.00
CA HIS A 492 -25.82 -4.15 -3.47
C HIS A 492 -26.13 -5.63 -3.73
N GLY A 493 -25.28 -6.31 -4.51
CA GLY A 493 -25.43 -7.70 -4.91
C GLY A 493 -26.21 -7.90 -6.22
N THR A 494 -26.08 -9.11 -6.78
CA THR A 494 -26.73 -9.53 -8.04
C THR A 494 -28.26 -9.58 -7.94
N GLY A 495 -28.82 -9.70 -6.73
CA GLY A 495 -30.27 -9.70 -6.49
C GLY A 495 -31.01 -8.47 -7.05
N ILE A 496 -30.33 -7.32 -7.18
CA ILE A 496 -30.90 -6.12 -7.79
C ILE A 496 -31.39 -6.37 -9.23
N MET A 497 -30.72 -7.25 -9.98
CA MET A 497 -31.03 -7.50 -11.38
C MET A 497 -32.48 -8.01 -11.53
N ASN A 498 -32.86 -9.02 -10.74
CA ASN A 498 -34.20 -9.62 -10.76
C ASN A 498 -35.29 -8.62 -10.35
N THR A 499 -35.05 -7.83 -9.29
CA THR A 499 -35.96 -6.75 -8.91
C THR A 499 -36.12 -5.70 -10.01
N THR A 500 -35.03 -5.34 -10.70
CA THR A 500 -35.06 -4.33 -11.76
C THR A 500 -35.89 -4.79 -12.97
N VAL A 501 -35.79 -6.07 -13.33
CA VAL A 501 -36.62 -6.68 -14.38
C VAL A 501 -38.10 -6.66 -13.98
N ASN A 502 -38.44 -6.95 -12.72
CA ASN A 502 -39.81 -6.89 -12.22
C ASN A 502 -40.40 -5.47 -12.26
N PHE A 503 -39.66 -4.45 -11.80
CA PHE A 503 -40.10 -3.06 -11.92
C PHE A 503 -40.27 -2.63 -13.38
N THR A 504 -39.42 -3.12 -14.28
CA THR A 504 -39.55 -2.88 -15.72
C THR A 504 -40.81 -3.54 -16.28
N TYR A 505 -41.10 -4.78 -15.89
CA TYR A 505 -42.35 -5.47 -16.25
C TYR A 505 -43.59 -4.67 -15.82
N GLN A 506 -43.63 -4.18 -14.57
CA GLN A 506 -44.75 -3.36 -14.07
C GLN A 506 -44.91 -2.05 -14.86
N PHE A 507 -43.79 -1.41 -15.22
CA PHE A 507 -43.79 -0.22 -16.06
C PHE A 507 -44.31 -0.51 -17.48
N LEU A 508 -43.83 -1.59 -18.10
CA LEU A 508 -44.26 -2.02 -19.43
C LEU A 508 -45.76 -2.31 -19.46
N ARG A 509 -46.30 -3.01 -18.45
CA ARG A 509 -47.74 -3.28 -18.34
C ARG A 509 -48.58 -1.99 -18.42
N LYS A 510 -48.19 -0.94 -17.70
CA LYS A 510 -48.86 0.37 -17.73
C LYS A 510 -48.75 1.04 -19.11
N LYS A 511 -47.58 0.97 -19.74
CA LYS A 511 -47.34 1.58 -21.07
C LYS A 511 -48.06 0.83 -22.19
N PHE A 512 -48.13 -0.49 -22.10
CA PHE A 512 -48.86 -1.30 -23.06
C PHE A 512 -50.38 -1.11 -22.98
N TYR A 513 -50.92 -0.81 -21.81
CA TYR A 513 -52.32 -0.40 -21.68
C TYR A 513 -52.61 0.86 -22.51
N ILE A 514 -51.76 1.88 -22.40
CA ILE A 514 -51.85 3.12 -23.20
C ILE A 514 -51.66 2.82 -24.69
N PHE A 515 -50.71 1.95 -25.04
CA PHE A 515 -50.47 1.50 -26.41
C PHE A 515 -51.71 0.85 -27.02
N SER A 516 -52.38 -0.03 -26.28
CA SER A 516 -53.59 -0.71 -26.74
C SER A 516 -54.75 0.28 -26.92
N GLN A 517 -54.93 1.23 -26.01
CA GLN A 517 -55.93 2.30 -26.15
C GLN A 517 -55.70 3.14 -27.41
N PHE A 518 -54.45 3.51 -27.69
CA PHE A 518 -54.10 4.28 -28.89
C PHE A 518 -54.44 3.52 -30.19
N MET A 519 -54.13 2.22 -30.24
CA MET A 519 -54.45 1.39 -31.40
C MET A 519 -55.95 1.08 -31.54
N TYR A 520 -56.71 1.17 -30.45
CA TYR A 520 -58.15 0.96 -30.43
C TYR A 520 -58.95 2.19 -30.89
N ASP A 521 -58.38 3.40 -30.80
CA ASP A 521 -59.00 4.65 -31.24
C ASP A 521 -59.51 4.55 -32.68
N GLU A 522 -60.80 4.81 -32.88
CA GLU A 522 -61.48 4.71 -34.18
C GLU A 522 -60.87 5.63 -35.25
N HIS A 523 -60.28 6.77 -34.88
CA HIS A 523 -59.61 7.66 -35.84
C HIS A 523 -58.33 7.05 -36.42
N ILE A 524 -57.64 6.21 -35.64
CA ILE A 524 -56.40 5.54 -36.05
C ILE A 524 -56.73 4.21 -36.73
N LYS A 525 -57.57 3.39 -36.09
CA LYS A 525 -58.01 2.08 -36.57
C LYS A 525 -58.68 2.17 -37.96
N SER A 526 -59.59 3.13 -38.17
CA SER A 526 -60.27 3.29 -39.47
C SER A 526 -59.33 3.67 -40.61
N ARG A 527 -58.25 4.43 -40.33
CA ARG A 527 -57.24 4.80 -41.31
C ARG A 527 -56.28 3.65 -41.60
N LEU A 528 -55.86 2.91 -40.57
CA LEU A 528 -55.07 1.70 -40.74
C LEU A 528 -55.81 0.70 -41.64
N ILE A 529 -57.09 0.40 -41.37
CA ILE A 529 -57.91 -0.52 -42.17
C ILE A 529 -57.99 -0.08 -43.65
N LYS A 530 -58.12 1.23 -43.92
CA LYS A 530 -58.11 1.77 -45.28
C LYS A 530 -56.76 1.55 -45.98
N ASP A 531 -55.66 1.69 -45.25
CA ASP A 531 -54.31 1.45 -45.78
C ASP A 531 -54.03 -0.05 -45.98
N ILE A 532 -54.56 -0.93 -45.11
CA ILE A 532 -54.48 -2.40 -45.31
C ILE A 532 -55.19 -2.82 -46.60
N ARG A 533 -56.42 -2.33 -46.83
CA ARG A 533 -57.20 -2.64 -48.04
C ARG A 533 -56.47 -2.17 -49.29
N PHE A 534 -55.98 -0.94 -49.26
CA PHE A 534 -55.20 -0.38 -50.37
C PHE A 534 -53.92 -1.19 -50.65
N PHE A 535 -53.18 -1.60 -49.62
CA PHE A 535 -51.99 -2.43 -49.80
C PHE A 535 -52.33 -3.80 -50.39
N LYS A 536 -53.42 -4.44 -49.96
CA LYS A 536 -53.88 -5.72 -50.53
C LYS A 536 -54.33 -5.59 -51.99
N GLU A 537 -54.99 -4.50 -52.35
CA GLU A 537 -55.46 -4.24 -53.73
C GLU A 537 -54.33 -3.86 -54.69
N THR A 538 -53.28 -3.20 -54.19
CA THR A 538 -52.17 -2.65 -55.01
C THR A 538 -50.92 -3.55 -55.00
N LYS A 539 -50.96 -4.69 -54.28
CA LYS A 539 -49.81 -5.59 -54.07
C LYS A 539 -49.18 -6.10 -55.37
N ASP A 540 -50.00 -6.36 -56.39
CA ASP A 540 -49.58 -6.90 -57.68
C ASP A 540 -49.11 -5.83 -58.69
N GLN A 541 -49.42 -4.55 -58.45
CA GLN A 541 -49.13 -3.45 -59.38
C GLN A 541 -47.85 -2.66 -59.02
N ASN A 542 -47.34 -2.79 -57.80
CA ASN A 542 -46.29 -1.92 -57.25
C ASN A 542 -45.06 -2.69 -56.71
N ASP A 543 -44.74 -3.85 -57.31
CA ASP A 543 -43.65 -4.75 -56.89
C ASP A 543 -43.70 -5.11 -55.40
N GLN A 544 -44.91 -5.27 -54.83
CA GLN A 544 -45.13 -5.55 -53.40
C GLN A 544 -44.61 -4.47 -52.43
N LYS A 545 -44.28 -3.26 -52.90
CA LYS A 545 -43.75 -2.16 -52.06
C LYS A 545 -44.85 -1.26 -51.51
N TYR A 546 -44.74 -0.89 -50.23
CA TYR A 546 -45.64 0.09 -49.61
C TYR A 546 -45.34 1.53 -50.06
N PRO A 547 -46.30 2.27 -50.66
CA PRO A 547 -46.01 3.59 -51.24
C PRO A 547 -45.68 4.68 -50.20
N PHE A 548 -44.56 5.38 -50.41
CA PHE A 548 -44.14 6.50 -49.57
C PHE A 548 -45.19 7.61 -49.45
N ASP A 549 -45.81 8.01 -50.56
CA ASP A 549 -46.77 9.12 -50.57
C ASP A 549 -48.00 8.83 -49.71
N ARG A 550 -48.30 7.55 -49.47
CA ARG A 550 -49.38 7.13 -48.59
C ARG A 550 -48.99 7.30 -47.12
N ALA A 551 -47.78 6.92 -46.73
CA ALA A 551 -47.27 7.15 -45.38
C ALA A 551 -47.19 8.65 -45.04
N ASP A 552 -46.78 9.51 -45.99
CA ASP A 552 -46.78 10.96 -45.80
C ASP A 552 -48.22 11.53 -45.68
N LYS A 553 -49.15 11.08 -46.53
CA LYS A 553 -50.58 11.44 -46.41
C LYS A 553 -51.17 11.03 -45.06
N PHE A 554 -50.79 9.87 -44.52
CA PHE A 554 -51.22 9.40 -43.20
C PHE A 554 -50.69 10.34 -42.09
N ASN A 555 -49.40 10.69 -42.12
CA ASN A 555 -48.80 11.64 -41.17
C ASN A 555 -49.47 13.02 -41.22
N ARG A 556 -49.65 13.59 -42.41
CA ARG A 556 -50.35 14.87 -42.60
C ARG A 556 -51.81 14.80 -42.15
N GLY A 557 -52.48 13.68 -42.41
CA GLY A 557 -53.84 13.43 -41.98
C GLY A 557 -54.00 13.38 -40.46
N ILE A 558 -53.01 12.87 -39.72
CA ILE A 558 -53.03 12.85 -38.25
C ILE A 558 -52.71 14.21 -37.65
N ARG A 559 -51.78 14.99 -38.25
CA ARG A 559 -51.53 16.37 -37.81
C ARG A 559 -52.78 17.26 -37.86
N LYS A 560 -53.72 16.97 -38.77
CA LYS A 560 -55.01 17.69 -38.89
C LYS A 560 -56.03 17.35 -37.79
N LEU A 561 -55.84 16.28 -37.01
CA LEU A 561 -56.75 15.88 -35.93
C LEU A 561 -56.60 16.73 -34.65
N GLY A 562 -55.57 17.58 -34.58
CA GLY A 562 -55.31 18.47 -33.46
C GLY A 562 -53.87 18.34 -32.95
N LEU A 563 -53.33 19.45 -32.45
CA LEU A 563 -52.04 19.49 -31.75
C LEU A 563 -52.33 19.65 -30.25
N THR A 564 -51.54 18.97 -29.44
CA THR A 564 -51.54 19.14 -27.99
C THR A 564 -51.03 20.53 -27.60
N PRO A 565 -51.25 21.00 -26.35
CA PRO A 565 -50.75 22.31 -25.89
C PRO A 565 -49.22 22.47 -26.00
N GLU A 566 -48.47 21.37 -26.06
CA GLU A 566 -47.01 21.33 -26.29
C GLU A 566 -46.61 21.32 -27.78
N GLY A 567 -47.57 21.42 -28.70
CA GLY A 567 -47.34 21.41 -30.15
C GLY A 567 -47.03 20.02 -30.73
N GLN A 568 -47.29 18.93 -29.99
CA GLN A 568 -47.05 17.55 -30.44
C GLN A 568 -48.31 16.96 -31.08
N SER A 569 -48.14 16.22 -32.17
CA SER A 569 -49.22 15.43 -32.79
C SER A 569 -49.47 14.13 -32.03
N TYR A 570 -50.63 13.51 -32.24
CA TYR A 570 -50.94 12.18 -31.68
C TYR A 570 -49.90 11.11 -32.07
N LEU A 571 -49.33 11.20 -33.28
CA LEU A 571 -48.22 10.31 -33.69
C LEU A 571 -46.91 10.59 -32.95
N ASP A 572 -46.64 11.85 -32.59
CA ASP A 572 -45.45 12.20 -31.80
C ASP A 572 -45.53 11.60 -30.39
N GLN A 573 -46.73 11.64 -29.78
CA GLN A 573 -46.98 10.99 -28.49
C GLN A 573 -46.82 9.48 -28.58
N PHE A 574 -47.31 8.87 -29.66
CA PHE A 574 -47.16 7.43 -29.87
C PHE A 574 -45.72 7.01 -30.13
N ARG A 575 -44.96 7.80 -30.90
CA ARG A 575 -43.52 7.62 -31.07
C ARG A 575 -42.79 7.70 -29.73
N GLN A 576 -43.09 8.69 -28.90
CA GLN A 576 -42.50 8.80 -27.55
C GLN A 576 -42.85 7.60 -26.68
N LEU A 577 -44.08 7.09 -26.74
CA LEU A 577 -44.50 5.89 -26.03
C LEU A 577 -43.66 4.67 -26.46
N ILE A 578 -43.47 4.47 -27.77
CA ILE A 578 -42.64 3.38 -28.31
C ILE A 578 -41.18 3.56 -27.90
N SER A 579 -40.63 4.78 -27.97
CA SER A 579 -39.28 5.09 -27.49
C SER A 579 -39.11 4.78 -26.01
N GLN A 580 -40.11 5.09 -25.17
CA GLN A 580 -40.08 4.79 -23.75
C GLN A 580 -40.10 3.26 -23.50
N ILE A 581 -40.93 2.51 -24.23
CA ILE A 581 -40.93 1.04 -24.16
C ILE A 581 -39.54 0.51 -24.52
N GLY A 582 -38.95 0.97 -25.63
CA GLY A 582 -37.63 0.49 -26.04
C GLY A 582 -36.48 0.97 -25.15
N ASN A 583 -36.54 2.16 -24.56
CA ASN A 583 -35.60 2.62 -23.54
C ASN A 583 -35.65 1.73 -22.29
N ALA A 584 -36.83 1.25 -21.87
CA ALA A 584 -36.96 0.30 -20.79
C ALA A 584 -36.31 -1.06 -21.14
N MET A 585 -36.49 -1.54 -22.38
CA MET A 585 -35.79 -2.74 -22.87
C MET A 585 -34.27 -2.54 -22.94
N GLY A 586 -33.82 -1.36 -23.38
CA GLY A 586 -32.40 -0.98 -23.38
C GLY A 586 -31.80 -0.93 -21.97
N TYR A 587 -32.60 -0.57 -20.97
CA TYR A 587 -32.18 -0.59 -19.57
C TYR A 587 -32.02 -2.01 -19.04
N VAL A 588 -32.97 -2.91 -19.31
CA VAL A 588 -32.83 -4.35 -18.99
C VAL A 588 -31.58 -4.94 -19.67
N ARG A 589 -31.31 -4.56 -20.93
CA ARG A 589 -30.08 -4.95 -21.63
C ARG A 589 -28.82 -4.48 -20.90
N MET A 590 -28.81 -3.24 -20.44
CA MET A 590 -27.67 -2.66 -19.73
C MET A 590 -27.45 -3.31 -18.37
N ILE A 591 -28.52 -3.63 -17.63
CA ILE A 591 -28.46 -4.37 -16.36
C ILE A 591 -27.85 -5.75 -16.58
N ARG A 592 -28.28 -6.45 -17.63
CA ARG A 592 -27.70 -7.73 -18.04
C ARG A 592 -26.21 -7.59 -18.36
N SER A 593 -25.82 -6.63 -19.21
CA SER A 593 -24.41 -6.40 -19.56
C SER A 593 -23.56 -6.03 -18.33
N GLY A 594 -24.10 -5.23 -17.41
CA GLY A 594 -23.43 -4.84 -16.16
C GLY A 594 -23.26 -6.01 -15.20
N GLY A 595 -24.27 -6.88 -15.10
CA GLY A 595 -24.18 -8.13 -14.35
C GLY A 595 -23.11 -9.05 -14.91
N LEU A 596 -23.12 -9.28 -16.24
CA LEU A 596 -22.11 -10.10 -16.91
C LEU A 596 -20.69 -9.55 -16.71
N HIS A 597 -20.50 -8.23 -16.80
CA HIS A 597 -19.21 -7.59 -16.55
C HIS A 597 -18.75 -7.78 -15.10
N CYS A 598 -19.67 -7.74 -14.13
CA CYS A 598 -19.35 -8.02 -12.73
C CYS A 598 -18.94 -9.48 -12.53
N CYS A 599 -19.72 -10.43 -13.06
CA CYS A 599 -19.44 -11.86 -12.96
C CYS A 599 -18.13 -12.22 -13.68
N SER A 600 -17.89 -11.68 -14.89
CA SER A 600 -16.67 -11.92 -15.66
C SER A 600 -15.40 -11.49 -14.92
N ASN A 601 -15.45 -10.35 -14.22
CA ASN A 601 -14.32 -9.91 -13.39
C ASN A 601 -14.05 -10.85 -12.21
N ALA A 602 -15.10 -11.42 -11.60
CA ALA A 602 -14.95 -12.38 -10.50
C ALA A 602 -14.48 -13.76 -11.00
N ILE A 603 -14.97 -14.19 -12.17
CA ILE A 603 -14.70 -15.50 -12.78
C ILE A 603 -13.31 -15.57 -13.42
N ARG A 604 -12.61 -14.45 -13.65
CA ARG A 604 -11.26 -14.43 -14.24
C ARG A 604 -10.24 -15.32 -13.53
N PHE A 605 -10.50 -15.66 -12.26
CA PHE A 605 -9.64 -16.50 -11.43
C PHE A 605 -10.03 -17.98 -11.43
N VAL A 606 -11.14 -18.34 -12.09
CA VAL A 606 -11.62 -19.72 -12.23
C VAL A 606 -11.08 -20.28 -13.55
N PRO A 607 -10.24 -21.35 -13.53
CA PRO A 607 -9.59 -21.87 -14.73
C PRO A 607 -10.55 -22.49 -15.75
N ASP A 608 -11.58 -23.21 -15.27
CA ASP A 608 -12.59 -23.87 -16.09
C ASP A 608 -13.98 -23.63 -15.50
N LEU A 609 -14.92 -23.23 -16.35
CA LEU A 609 -16.32 -22.95 -15.98
C LEU A 609 -17.22 -24.17 -16.18
N GLU A 610 -16.77 -25.16 -16.97
CA GLU A 610 -17.53 -26.37 -17.27
C GLU A 610 -17.24 -27.49 -16.25
N ASP A 611 -16.04 -27.51 -15.67
CA ASP A 611 -15.61 -28.47 -14.64
C ASP A 611 -15.12 -27.77 -13.36
N ILE A 612 -16.08 -27.34 -12.53
CA ILE A 612 -15.77 -26.75 -11.22
C ILE A 612 -15.65 -27.87 -10.20
N VAL A 613 -14.42 -28.12 -9.75
CA VAL A 613 -14.13 -29.11 -8.72
C VAL A 613 -14.78 -28.70 -7.39
N ASN A 614 -15.43 -29.65 -6.71
CA ASN A 614 -16.06 -29.42 -5.41
C ASN A 614 -14.99 -29.33 -4.31
N PHE A 615 -14.75 -28.12 -3.79
CA PHE A 615 -13.71 -27.90 -2.80
C PHE A 615 -14.07 -28.52 -1.43
N GLU A 616 -15.36 -28.60 -1.08
CA GLU A 616 -15.82 -29.25 0.16
C GLU A 616 -15.42 -30.73 0.22
N GLU A 617 -15.49 -31.45 -0.90
CA GLU A 617 -15.13 -32.87 -0.98
C GLU A 617 -13.62 -33.07 -0.83
N LEU A 618 -12.80 -32.27 -1.52
CA LEU A 618 -11.34 -32.32 -1.41
C LEU A 618 -10.83 -32.02 0.00
N VAL A 619 -11.44 -31.03 0.67
CA VAL A 619 -11.05 -30.64 2.04
C VAL A 619 -11.44 -31.72 3.06
N LYS A 620 -12.52 -32.46 2.81
CA LYS A 620 -12.91 -33.63 3.62
C LYS A 620 -11.99 -34.82 3.38
N GLU A 621 -11.56 -35.06 2.13
CA GLU A 621 -10.62 -36.12 1.79
C GLU A 621 -9.24 -35.90 2.40
N GLU A 622 -8.75 -34.65 2.46
CA GLU A 622 -7.47 -34.29 3.08
C GLU A 622 -7.52 -34.21 4.63
N GLY A 623 -8.72 -34.29 5.24
CA GLY A 623 -8.87 -34.26 6.70
C GLY A 623 -8.53 -32.90 7.34
N LEU A 624 -8.80 -31.79 6.64
CA LEU A 624 -8.54 -30.44 7.12
C LEU A 624 -9.58 -29.99 8.18
N SER A 625 -9.28 -28.88 8.87
CA SER A 625 -10.08 -28.38 10.01
C SER A 625 -11.53 -28.03 9.63
N GLU A 626 -12.43 -28.05 10.62
CA GLU A 626 -13.85 -27.72 10.43
C GLU A 626 -14.04 -26.30 9.85
N GLU A 627 -13.20 -25.34 10.25
CA GLU A 627 -13.24 -23.96 9.72
C GLU A 627 -12.93 -23.91 8.23
N THR A 628 -12.01 -24.77 7.77
CA THR A 628 -11.61 -24.86 6.36
C THR A 628 -12.72 -25.51 5.54
N GLN A 629 -13.43 -26.49 6.10
CA GLN A 629 -14.60 -27.10 5.46
C GLN A 629 -15.75 -26.10 5.30
N ILE A 630 -16.01 -25.27 6.32
CA ILE A 630 -17.02 -24.21 6.24
C ILE A 630 -16.65 -23.18 5.17
N ALA A 631 -15.38 -22.78 5.11
CA ALA A 631 -14.89 -21.85 4.09
C ALA A 631 -14.98 -22.42 2.67
N ALA A 632 -14.64 -23.70 2.49
CA ALA A 632 -14.76 -24.41 1.22
C ALA A 632 -16.22 -24.47 0.74
N ARG A 633 -17.15 -24.84 1.64
CA ARG A 633 -18.58 -24.85 1.34
C ARG A 633 -19.12 -23.49 0.93
N GLN A 634 -18.66 -22.42 1.58
CA GLN A 634 -19.02 -21.05 1.20
C GLN A 634 -18.45 -20.69 -0.17
N LEU A 635 -17.21 -21.07 -0.45
CA LEU A 635 -16.59 -20.87 -1.76
C LEU A 635 -17.36 -21.61 -2.86
N ASP A 636 -17.71 -22.87 -2.66
CA ASP A 636 -18.49 -23.67 -3.61
C ASP A 636 -19.87 -23.05 -3.87
N SER A 637 -20.55 -22.56 -2.82
CA SER A 637 -21.81 -21.82 -2.98
C SER A 637 -21.65 -20.56 -3.81
N VAL A 638 -20.59 -19.79 -3.58
CA VAL A 638 -20.31 -18.54 -4.32
C VAL A 638 -19.94 -18.84 -5.77
N LEU A 639 -19.14 -19.88 -6.02
CA LEU A 639 -18.78 -20.32 -7.37
C LEU A 639 -20.02 -20.81 -8.12
N SER A 640 -20.87 -21.61 -7.50
CA SER A 640 -22.15 -22.04 -8.07
C SER A 640 -23.04 -20.85 -8.42
N ASP A 641 -23.14 -19.86 -7.54
CA ASP A 641 -23.91 -18.64 -7.78
C ASP A 641 -23.32 -17.80 -8.92
N LEU A 642 -22.00 -17.66 -9.01
CA LEU A 642 -21.33 -16.93 -10.09
C LEU A 642 -21.53 -17.63 -11.44
N THR A 643 -21.40 -18.95 -11.48
CA THR A 643 -21.60 -19.77 -12.69
C THR A 643 -23.06 -19.72 -13.14
N ARG A 644 -24.01 -19.89 -12.21
CA ARG A 644 -25.44 -19.74 -12.50
C ARG A 644 -25.77 -18.35 -13.03
N ASN A 645 -25.29 -17.29 -12.39
CA ASN A 645 -25.52 -15.92 -12.86
C ASN A 645 -24.82 -15.61 -14.20
N SER A 646 -23.73 -16.31 -14.53
CA SER A 646 -23.06 -16.21 -15.83
C SER A 646 -23.80 -16.97 -16.94
N ALA A 647 -24.42 -18.10 -16.60
CA ALA A 647 -25.12 -19.00 -17.52
C ALA A 647 -26.61 -18.62 -17.73
N GLU A 648 -27.32 -18.22 -16.67
CA GLU A 648 -28.74 -17.76 -16.72
C GLU A 648 -28.90 -16.34 -17.30
N GLY A 649 -27.80 -15.64 -17.57
CA GLY A 649 -27.80 -14.24 -17.99
C GLY A 649 -28.37 -13.94 -19.38
N THR A 650 -29.04 -14.87 -20.08
CA THR A 650 -29.37 -14.74 -21.51
C THR A 650 -30.83 -14.53 -21.87
N GLU A 651 -31.81 -14.79 -20.98
CA GLU A 651 -33.22 -14.88 -21.41
C GLU A 651 -34.18 -13.85 -20.79
N TYR A 652 -33.72 -12.75 -20.18
CA TYR A 652 -34.64 -11.69 -19.69
C TYR A 652 -35.55 -11.13 -20.79
N PHE A 653 -35.05 -11.07 -22.03
CA PHE A 653 -35.85 -10.66 -23.18
C PHE A 653 -36.94 -11.67 -23.50
N LYS A 654 -36.59 -12.95 -23.55
CA LYS A 654 -37.51 -14.04 -23.80
C LYS A 654 -38.59 -14.12 -22.71
N MET A 655 -38.21 -14.06 -21.44
CA MET A 655 -39.16 -14.01 -20.32
C MET A 655 -40.16 -12.85 -20.47
N LEU A 656 -39.69 -11.64 -20.80
CA LEU A 656 -40.58 -10.50 -21.00
C LEU A 656 -41.49 -10.68 -22.24
N VAL A 657 -40.99 -11.27 -23.33
CA VAL A 657 -41.79 -11.59 -24.51
C VAL A 657 -42.84 -12.66 -24.20
N GLU A 658 -42.46 -13.77 -23.58
CA GLU A 658 -43.35 -14.90 -23.24
C GLU A 658 -44.48 -14.49 -22.30
N VAL A 659 -44.19 -13.67 -21.29
CA VAL A 659 -45.20 -13.23 -20.31
C VAL A 659 -46.27 -12.34 -20.96
N PHE A 660 -45.90 -11.46 -21.89
CA PHE A 660 -46.86 -10.56 -22.55
C PHE A 660 -47.48 -11.17 -23.83
N SER A 661 -46.81 -12.08 -24.54
CA SER A 661 -47.32 -12.66 -25.80
C SER A 661 -48.75 -13.24 -25.74
N PRO A 662 -49.15 -14.08 -24.76
CA PRO A 662 -50.47 -14.70 -24.77
C PRO A 662 -51.61 -13.70 -24.59
N GLU A 663 -51.41 -12.65 -23.79
CA GLU A 663 -52.44 -11.62 -23.55
C GLU A 663 -52.65 -10.73 -24.80
N PHE A 664 -51.55 -10.40 -25.49
CA PHE A 664 -51.57 -9.51 -26.66
C PHE A 664 -52.02 -10.22 -27.94
N ARG A 665 -51.77 -11.54 -28.06
CA ARG A 665 -52.23 -12.38 -29.18
C ARG A 665 -53.67 -12.88 -29.01
N SER A 666 -54.31 -12.61 -27.87
CA SER A 666 -55.68 -13.02 -27.59
C SER A 666 -56.70 -12.43 -28.60
N PRO A 667 -57.80 -13.15 -28.91
CA PRO A 667 -58.80 -12.69 -29.87
C PRO A 667 -59.56 -11.43 -29.43
N LYS A 668 -59.38 -10.99 -28.17
CA LYS A 668 -59.93 -9.71 -27.66
C LYS A 668 -59.16 -8.50 -28.20
N ASN A 669 -57.90 -8.68 -28.61
CA ASN A 669 -56.99 -7.61 -29.02
C ASN A 669 -56.73 -7.60 -30.54
N MET A 670 -57.77 -7.81 -31.35
CA MET A 670 -57.64 -7.86 -32.82
C MET A 670 -57.08 -6.57 -33.45
N HIS A 671 -57.30 -5.41 -32.83
CA HIS A 671 -56.79 -4.11 -33.31
C HIS A 671 -55.26 -4.04 -33.31
N LEU A 672 -54.58 -4.82 -32.46
CA LEU A 672 -53.11 -4.86 -32.39
C LEU A 672 -52.49 -5.59 -33.58
N ARG A 673 -53.24 -6.46 -34.27
CA ARG A 673 -52.78 -7.14 -35.49
C ARG A 673 -52.43 -6.18 -36.64
N ASN A 674 -52.85 -4.92 -36.55
CA ASN A 674 -52.64 -3.91 -37.57
C ASN A 674 -51.40 -3.03 -37.31
N PHE A 675 -50.60 -3.31 -36.26
CA PHE A 675 -49.47 -2.47 -35.89
C PHE A 675 -48.38 -2.37 -36.97
N TYR A 676 -48.06 -3.44 -37.69
CA TYR A 676 -47.04 -3.40 -38.76
C TYR A 676 -47.27 -2.31 -39.83
N ILE A 677 -48.52 -1.91 -40.08
CA ILE A 677 -48.88 -0.87 -41.07
C ILE A 677 -48.73 0.56 -40.52
N ILE A 678 -48.72 0.75 -39.20
CA ILE A 678 -48.44 2.06 -38.59
C ILE A 678 -46.93 2.35 -38.51
N VAL A 679 -46.08 1.33 -38.66
CA VAL A 679 -44.62 1.49 -38.60
C VAL A 679 -44.08 2.41 -39.70
N PRO A 680 -44.43 2.26 -41.00
CA PRO A 680 -44.01 3.19 -42.05
C PRO A 680 -44.24 4.69 -41.73
N PRO A 681 -45.46 5.16 -41.41
CA PRO A 681 -45.68 6.57 -41.04
C PRO A 681 -44.93 6.99 -39.77
N LEU A 682 -44.76 6.08 -38.79
CA LEU A 682 -43.97 6.37 -37.59
C LEU A 682 -42.48 6.54 -37.87
N THR A 683 -41.89 5.76 -38.77
CA THR A 683 -40.48 5.92 -39.16
C THR A 683 -40.24 7.26 -39.84
N LEU A 684 -41.19 7.75 -40.66
CA LEU A 684 -41.13 9.11 -41.23
C LEU A 684 -41.15 10.17 -40.13
N ASN A 685 -42.09 10.04 -39.18
CA ASN A 685 -42.21 10.96 -38.04
C ASN A 685 -40.93 10.97 -37.18
N PHE A 686 -40.33 9.80 -36.97
CA PHE A 686 -39.08 9.67 -36.23
C PHE A 686 -37.90 10.34 -36.93
N VAL A 687 -37.73 10.13 -38.25
CA VAL A 687 -36.62 10.75 -39.00
C VAL A 687 -36.75 12.27 -39.04
N GLU A 688 -37.97 12.80 -39.27
CA GLU A 688 -38.22 14.26 -39.18
C GLU A 688 -37.83 14.82 -37.80
N HIS A 689 -38.21 14.12 -36.73
CA HIS A 689 -37.85 14.51 -35.37
C HIS A 689 -36.34 14.40 -35.10
N SER A 690 -35.69 13.32 -35.54
CA SER A 690 -34.24 13.12 -35.37
C SER A 690 -33.45 14.26 -36.01
N ILE A 691 -33.79 14.63 -37.25
CA ILE A 691 -33.17 15.75 -37.96
C ILE A 691 -33.42 17.06 -37.21
N SER A 692 -34.66 17.32 -36.75
CA SER A 692 -34.97 18.50 -35.96
C SER A 692 -34.15 18.58 -34.65
N CYS A 693 -33.96 17.45 -33.96
CA CYS A 693 -33.13 17.35 -32.77
C CYS A 693 -31.65 17.60 -33.06
N LYS A 694 -31.12 17.06 -34.17
CA LYS A 694 -29.73 17.28 -34.61
C LYS A 694 -29.48 18.72 -35.03
N GLU A 695 -30.41 19.36 -35.73
CA GLU A 695 -30.34 20.78 -36.07
C GLU A 695 -30.33 21.70 -34.83
N LYS A 696 -31.06 21.32 -33.77
CA LYS A 696 -31.07 22.07 -32.51
C LYS A 696 -29.74 22.01 -31.75
N LEU A 697 -28.88 21.00 -31.99
CA LEU A 697 -27.53 20.95 -31.39
C LEU A 697 -26.66 22.13 -31.83
N ASN A 698 -26.87 22.62 -33.06
CA ASN A 698 -26.12 23.73 -33.64
C ASN A 698 -26.70 25.11 -33.27
N LYS A 699 -27.85 25.16 -32.57
CA LYS A 699 -28.51 26.42 -32.15
C LYS A 699 -28.12 26.79 -30.71
N LYS A 700 -28.17 28.09 -30.38
CA LYS A 700 -27.87 28.60 -29.02
C LYS A 700 -28.82 28.05 -27.95
N ASN A 701 -30.09 27.77 -28.30
CA ASN A 701 -31.04 27.11 -27.42
C ASN A 701 -30.98 25.59 -27.64
N LYS A 702 -30.37 24.87 -26.70
CA LYS A 702 -30.14 23.42 -26.78
C LYS A 702 -31.26 22.58 -26.12
N VAL A 703 -32.37 23.22 -25.70
CA VAL A 703 -33.51 22.49 -25.10
C VAL A 703 -34.15 21.58 -26.15
N GLY A 704 -34.14 20.26 -25.88
CA GLY A 704 -34.63 19.24 -26.81
C GLY A 704 -33.66 18.90 -27.95
N ALA A 705 -32.38 19.28 -27.83
CA ALA A 705 -31.32 18.84 -28.74
C ALA A 705 -30.85 17.42 -28.33
N ALA A 706 -30.80 16.51 -29.29
CA ALA A 706 -30.45 15.11 -29.07
C ALA A 706 -29.72 14.58 -30.30
N PHE A 707 -28.72 13.71 -30.09
CA PHE A 707 -27.95 13.14 -31.19
C PHE A 707 -28.25 11.65 -31.44
N THR A 708 -28.80 10.92 -30.45
CA THR A 708 -29.19 9.50 -30.54
C THR A 708 -30.54 9.25 -29.84
N ASP A 709 -31.42 8.44 -30.43
CA ASP A 709 -32.69 7.98 -29.84
C ASP A 709 -33.01 6.56 -30.35
N ASP A 710 -32.13 5.60 -30.06
CA ASP A 710 -32.30 4.22 -30.53
C ASP A 710 -33.38 3.45 -29.74
N GLY A 711 -33.90 4.04 -28.66
CA GLY A 711 -35.05 3.52 -27.93
C GLY A 711 -36.26 3.31 -28.83
N PHE A 712 -36.47 4.16 -29.84
CA PHE A 712 -37.55 3.96 -30.82
C PHE A 712 -37.39 2.66 -31.61
N ALA A 713 -36.20 2.43 -32.20
CA ALA A 713 -35.92 1.23 -32.99
C ALA A 713 -36.03 -0.04 -32.14
N MET A 714 -35.54 0.03 -30.89
CA MET A 714 -35.60 -1.07 -29.94
C MET A 714 -37.05 -1.41 -29.55
N GLY A 715 -37.89 -0.39 -29.36
CA GLY A 715 -39.32 -0.54 -29.06
C GLY A 715 -40.13 -1.11 -30.22
N VAL A 716 -39.89 -0.65 -31.45
CA VAL A 716 -40.56 -1.20 -32.65
C VAL A 716 -40.21 -2.68 -32.83
N ALA A 717 -38.94 -3.06 -32.71
CA ALA A 717 -38.53 -4.46 -32.80
C ALA A 717 -39.20 -5.34 -31.72
N TYR A 718 -39.24 -4.86 -30.47
CA TYR A 718 -39.87 -5.59 -29.37
C TYR A 718 -41.37 -5.82 -29.60
N ILE A 719 -42.10 -4.78 -30.03
CA ILE A 719 -43.54 -4.87 -30.29
C ILE A 719 -43.85 -5.77 -31.49
N LEU A 720 -43.04 -5.69 -32.56
CA LEU A 720 -43.18 -6.56 -33.72
C LEU A 720 -42.97 -8.04 -33.37
N LYS A 721 -42.02 -8.36 -32.47
CA LYS A 721 -41.85 -9.73 -31.96
C LYS A 721 -43.04 -10.15 -31.08
N LEU A 722 -43.46 -9.28 -30.16
CA LEU A 722 -44.57 -9.56 -29.24
C LEU A 722 -45.85 -9.97 -30.01
N LEU A 723 -46.16 -9.24 -31.07
CA LEU A 723 -47.35 -9.45 -31.91
C LEU A 723 -47.14 -10.48 -33.05
N ASP A 724 -45.93 -11.03 -33.18
CA ASP A 724 -45.49 -11.92 -34.26
C ASP A 724 -45.75 -11.39 -35.69
N GLN A 725 -45.39 -10.12 -35.92
CA GLN A 725 -45.67 -9.39 -37.17
C GLN A 725 -44.45 -9.19 -38.08
N TYR A 726 -43.36 -9.93 -37.85
CA TYR A 726 -42.14 -9.71 -38.63
C TYR A 726 -42.31 -10.02 -40.12
N GLN A 727 -42.98 -11.11 -40.45
CA GLN A 727 -43.23 -11.50 -41.85
C GLN A 727 -44.13 -10.48 -42.56
N GLU A 728 -45.18 -10.03 -41.88
CA GLU A 728 -46.11 -9.03 -42.40
C GLU A 728 -45.41 -7.69 -42.63
N PHE A 729 -44.54 -7.26 -41.71
CA PHE A 729 -43.74 -6.05 -41.87
C PHE A 729 -42.71 -6.16 -43.01
N ASP A 730 -42.00 -7.29 -43.09
CA ASP A 730 -41.00 -7.51 -44.14
C ASP A 730 -41.65 -7.54 -45.54
N SER A 731 -42.91 -8.01 -45.64
CA SER A 731 -43.68 -7.99 -46.88
C SER A 731 -44.01 -6.60 -47.42
N LEU A 732 -43.87 -5.54 -46.61
CA LEU A 732 -44.11 -4.16 -47.03
C LEU A 732 -42.93 -3.57 -47.85
N HIS A 733 -41.74 -4.18 -47.78
CA HIS A 733 -40.50 -3.68 -48.40
C HIS A 733 -40.27 -2.17 -48.20
N TRP A 734 -40.66 -1.64 -47.03
CA TRP A 734 -40.78 -0.21 -46.78
C TRP A 734 -39.47 0.57 -46.98
N PHE A 735 -38.37 0.10 -46.39
CA PHE A 735 -37.07 0.77 -46.49
C PHE A 735 -36.53 0.82 -47.93
N GLN A 736 -36.88 -0.18 -48.76
CA GLN A 736 -36.54 -0.18 -50.18
C GLN A 736 -37.34 0.90 -50.94
N SER A 737 -38.65 1.02 -50.66
CA SER A 737 -39.50 2.07 -51.24
C SER A 737 -39.00 3.48 -50.88
N VAL A 738 -38.61 3.69 -49.61
CA VAL A 738 -38.03 4.95 -49.13
C VAL A 738 -36.73 5.29 -49.86
N ARG A 739 -35.82 4.32 -49.97
CA ARG A 739 -34.53 4.50 -50.64
C ARG A 739 -34.70 4.84 -52.11
N GLU A 740 -35.59 4.13 -52.81
CA GLU A 740 -35.86 4.33 -54.23
C GLU A 740 -36.46 5.72 -54.51
N LYS A 741 -37.38 6.20 -53.67
CA LYS A 741 -37.93 7.55 -53.78
C LYS A 741 -36.84 8.61 -53.60
N TYR A 742 -36.08 8.57 -52.51
CA TYR A 742 -35.04 9.57 -52.25
C TYR A 742 -33.89 9.54 -53.27
N MET A 743 -33.53 8.36 -53.78
CA MET A 743 -32.55 8.23 -54.87
C MET A 743 -33.10 8.79 -56.19
N THR A 744 -34.38 8.57 -56.51
CA THR A 744 -35.01 9.13 -57.70
C THR A 744 -35.10 10.66 -57.65
N GLU A 745 -35.50 11.22 -56.50
CA GLU A 745 -35.51 12.67 -56.26
C GLU A 745 -34.10 13.26 -56.30
N LYS A 746 -33.11 12.60 -55.70
CA LYS A 746 -31.70 13.00 -55.77
C LYS A 746 -31.19 13.01 -57.22
N ASN A 747 -31.48 11.96 -57.99
CA ASN A 747 -31.09 11.87 -59.39
C ASN A 747 -31.80 12.93 -60.26
N ALA A 748 -33.04 13.29 -59.95
CA ALA A 748 -33.74 14.38 -60.61
C ALA A 748 -33.09 15.74 -60.33
N VAL A 749 -32.70 16.00 -59.08
CA VAL A 749 -31.97 17.23 -58.67
C VAL A 749 -30.59 17.30 -59.34
N VAL A 750 -29.84 16.19 -59.42
CA VAL A 750 -28.54 16.12 -60.10
C VAL A 750 -28.68 16.33 -61.61
N LYS A 751 -29.71 15.76 -62.25
CA LYS A 751 -30.00 16.00 -63.67
C LYS A 751 -30.33 17.47 -63.93
N GLN A 752 -31.11 18.10 -63.06
CA GLN A 752 -31.43 19.53 -63.17
C GLN A 752 -30.21 20.43 -62.90
N GLN A 753 -29.32 20.07 -61.97
CA GLN A 753 -28.05 20.76 -61.71
C GLN A 753 -27.14 20.74 -62.95
N ASN A 754 -27.03 19.59 -63.62
CA ASN A 754 -26.22 19.45 -64.84
C ASN A 754 -26.78 20.25 -66.02
N VAL A 755 -28.09 20.50 -66.07
CA VAL A 755 -28.72 21.33 -67.10
C VAL A 755 -28.50 22.82 -66.80
N GLN A 756 -28.57 23.22 -65.53
CA GLN A 756 -28.47 24.63 -65.10
C GLN A 756 -27.04 25.12 -64.84
N SER A 757 -26.06 24.24 -64.68
CA SER A 757 -24.62 24.61 -64.73
C SER A 757 -24.25 25.32 -66.04
N THR A 758 -25.02 25.10 -67.10
CA THR A 758 -24.89 25.75 -68.40
C THR A 758 -25.41 27.20 -68.42
N ASN A 759 -26.31 27.57 -67.50
CA ASN A 759 -27.04 28.86 -67.48
C ASN A 759 -26.56 29.86 -66.40
N GLN A 760 -25.49 29.56 -65.66
CA GLN A 760 -24.80 30.46 -64.70
C GLN A 760 -25.69 31.14 -63.61
N ASP A 761 -26.74 30.48 -63.14
CA ASP A 761 -27.62 31.05 -62.11
C ASP A 761 -27.19 30.62 -60.68
N GLU A 762 -26.27 31.38 -60.07
CA GLU A 762 -25.58 31.01 -58.82
C GLU A 762 -26.53 30.77 -57.63
N LYS A 763 -27.59 31.58 -57.48
CA LYS A 763 -28.57 31.44 -56.37
C LYS A 763 -29.38 30.16 -56.49
N LEU A 764 -29.68 29.76 -57.71
CA LEU A 764 -30.47 28.57 -58.00
C LEU A 764 -29.61 27.32 -57.78
N MET A 765 -28.34 27.35 -58.21
CA MET A 765 -27.35 26.32 -57.89
C MET A 765 -27.10 26.16 -56.38
N GLN A 766 -27.05 27.26 -55.62
CA GLN A 766 -26.96 27.21 -54.15
C GLN A 766 -28.20 26.56 -53.52
N THR A 767 -29.40 26.89 -53.99
CA THR A 767 -30.66 26.30 -53.52
C THR A 767 -30.71 24.79 -53.82
N MET A 768 -30.26 24.38 -55.01
CA MET A 768 -30.21 22.97 -55.38
C MET A 768 -29.19 22.17 -54.56
N ASN A 769 -28.02 22.74 -54.30
CA ASN A 769 -27.01 22.14 -53.41
C ASN A 769 -27.55 21.97 -51.99
N LEU A 770 -28.33 22.92 -51.47
CA LEU A 770 -28.99 22.79 -50.17
C LEU A 770 -30.06 21.69 -50.19
N THR A 771 -30.85 21.58 -51.27
CA THR A 771 -31.84 20.48 -51.40
C THR A 771 -31.18 19.12 -51.52
N GLN A 772 -30.07 18.99 -52.25
CA GLN A 772 -29.31 17.75 -52.36
C GLN A 772 -28.73 17.33 -51.01
N LYS A 773 -28.09 18.26 -50.28
CA LYS A 773 -27.59 18.01 -48.92
C LYS A 773 -28.71 17.60 -47.96
N ARG A 774 -29.89 18.22 -48.08
CA ARG A 774 -31.06 17.83 -47.28
C ARG A 774 -31.49 16.40 -47.61
N LEU A 775 -31.65 16.04 -48.89
CA LEU A 775 -32.02 14.67 -49.29
C LEU A 775 -31.00 13.63 -48.80
N ASP A 776 -29.71 13.96 -48.86
CA ASP A 776 -28.63 13.10 -48.34
C ASP A 776 -28.73 12.88 -46.83
N ILE A 777 -29.04 13.93 -46.05
CA ILE A 777 -29.27 13.81 -44.60
C ILE A 777 -30.46 12.90 -44.31
N TYR A 778 -31.58 13.06 -45.03
CA TYR A 778 -32.76 12.19 -44.82
C TYR A 778 -32.43 10.74 -45.14
N LEU A 779 -31.75 10.49 -46.26
CA LEU A 779 -31.34 9.13 -46.66
C LEU A 779 -30.42 8.50 -45.60
N GLN A 780 -29.42 9.25 -45.11
CA GLN A 780 -28.51 8.80 -44.06
C GLN A 780 -29.26 8.45 -42.76
N GLU A 781 -30.23 9.27 -42.33
CA GLU A 781 -31.02 8.98 -41.12
C GLU A 781 -31.91 7.74 -41.28
N PHE A 782 -32.49 7.52 -42.47
CA PHE A 782 -33.24 6.29 -42.74
C PHE A 782 -32.34 5.04 -42.74
N GLU A 783 -31.13 5.15 -43.28
CA GLU A 783 -30.15 4.05 -43.24
C GLU A 783 -29.71 3.75 -41.79
N LEU A 784 -29.43 4.78 -40.99
CA LEU A 784 -29.12 4.63 -39.56
C LEU A 784 -30.27 3.94 -38.82
N LEU A 785 -31.52 4.38 -39.05
CA LEU A 785 -32.69 3.75 -38.45
C LEU A 785 -32.85 2.29 -38.89
N TYR A 786 -32.60 1.97 -40.16
CA TYR A 786 -32.63 0.60 -40.67
C TYR A 786 -31.59 -0.28 -40.00
N PHE A 787 -30.34 0.20 -39.86
CA PHE A 787 -29.29 -0.52 -39.15
C PHE A 787 -29.59 -0.71 -37.67
N SER A 788 -30.09 0.33 -36.98
CA SER A 788 -30.51 0.22 -35.58
C SER A 788 -31.67 -0.76 -35.41
N LEU A 789 -32.67 -0.75 -36.31
CA LEU A 789 -33.80 -1.68 -36.27
C LEU A 789 -33.38 -3.12 -36.59
N SER A 790 -32.54 -3.32 -37.60
CA SER A 790 -32.01 -4.65 -37.94
C SER A 790 -31.19 -5.23 -36.77
N SER A 791 -30.34 -4.42 -36.15
CA SER A 791 -29.59 -4.78 -34.95
C SER A 791 -30.51 -5.09 -33.77
N ALA A 792 -31.55 -4.28 -33.57
CA ALA A 792 -32.56 -4.49 -32.54
C ALA A 792 -33.31 -5.82 -32.73
N ARG A 793 -33.65 -6.19 -33.96
CA ARG A 793 -34.34 -7.45 -34.29
C ARG A 793 -33.52 -8.67 -33.91
N ILE A 794 -32.20 -8.62 -34.04
CA ILE A 794 -31.32 -9.76 -33.69
C ILE A 794 -31.49 -10.18 -32.22
N PHE A 795 -31.70 -9.22 -31.30
CA PHE A 795 -31.92 -9.52 -29.88
C PHE A 795 -33.20 -10.33 -29.60
N PHE A 796 -34.14 -10.37 -30.54
CA PHE A 796 -35.42 -11.06 -30.43
C PHE A 796 -35.60 -12.18 -31.46
N ARG A 797 -34.58 -12.45 -32.30
CA ARG A 797 -34.60 -13.49 -33.35
C ARG A 797 -34.24 -14.89 -32.85
N GLY A 798 -33.66 -15.00 -31.65
CA GLY A 798 -33.38 -16.30 -31.01
C GLY A 798 -34.63 -17.06 -30.56
N ASP A 799 -35.81 -16.42 -30.63
CA ASP A 799 -37.08 -16.98 -30.21
C ASP A 799 -37.86 -17.52 -31.42
N LYS A 800 -38.40 -18.74 -31.25
CA LYS A 800 -39.27 -19.47 -32.17
C LYS A 800 -40.42 -18.60 -32.72
N THR A 801 -40.85 -18.85 -33.95
CA THR A 801 -42.05 -18.24 -34.53
C THR A 801 -43.30 -18.74 -33.82
N ALA A 802 -44.45 -18.04 -33.86
CA ALA A 802 -45.66 -18.55 -33.21
C ALA A 802 -46.11 -19.92 -33.77
N ALA A 803 -45.72 -20.26 -34.99
CA ALA A 803 -45.92 -21.59 -35.56
C ALA A 803 -45.07 -22.65 -34.87
N GLU A 804 -43.79 -22.36 -34.59
CA GLU A 804 -42.87 -23.25 -33.88
C GLU A 804 -43.20 -23.34 -32.37
N GLU A 805 -43.66 -22.26 -31.74
CA GLU A 805 -44.13 -22.24 -30.34
C GLU A 805 -45.43 -23.07 -30.17
N ASN A 806 -46.37 -22.95 -31.11
CA ASN A 806 -47.62 -23.75 -31.11
C ASN A 806 -47.37 -25.22 -31.46
N GLN A 807 -46.36 -25.53 -32.29
CA GLN A 807 -45.96 -26.89 -32.60
C GLN A 807 -45.40 -27.56 -31.33
N GLU A 808 -44.53 -26.88 -30.59
CA GLU A 808 -44.01 -27.40 -29.31
C GLU A 808 -45.05 -27.54 -28.21
N GLN A 809 -46.05 -26.65 -28.14
CA GLN A 809 -47.16 -26.79 -27.21
C GLN A 809 -48.01 -28.02 -27.56
N LYS A 810 -48.27 -28.27 -28.85
CA LYS A 810 -48.93 -29.50 -29.30
C LYS A 810 -48.08 -30.73 -29.04
N ASP A 811 -46.78 -30.69 -29.32
CA ASP A 811 -45.87 -31.80 -29.08
C ASP A 811 -45.76 -32.12 -27.57
N ARG A 812 -45.81 -31.11 -26.68
CA ARG A 812 -45.88 -31.31 -25.22
C ARG A 812 -47.25 -31.80 -24.72
N GLU A 813 -48.35 -31.36 -25.33
CA GLU A 813 -49.69 -31.87 -25.04
C GLU A 813 -49.86 -33.32 -25.52
N ASP A 814 -49.28 -33.67 -26.66
CA ASP A 814 -49.26 -35.04 -27.21
C ASP A 814 -48.29 -35.97 -26.45
N GLU A 815 -47.24 -35.45 -25.80
CA GLU A 815 -46.38 -36.21 -24.87
C GLU A 815 -47.00 -36.42 -23.47
N THR A 816 -48.06 -35.68 -23.13
CA THR A 816 -48.76 -35.79 -21.83
C THR A 816 -50.11 -36.51 -21.89
N THR A 817 -50.52 -36.98 -23.07
CA THR A 817 -51.58 -37.98 -23.29
C THR A 817 -51.01 -39.34 -23.66
#